data_AF-A0A0D3LEF5-F1
#
_entry.id   AF-A0A0D3LEF5-F1
#
_cell.length_a   1.000
_cell.length_b   1.000
_cell.length_c   1.000
_cell.angle_alpha   90.00
_cell.angle_beta   90.00
_cell.angle_gamma   90.00
#
_symmetry.space_group_name_H-M   'P 1'
#
loop_
_entity.id
_entity.type
_entity.pdbx_description
1 polymer ?
#
loop_
_entity_poly.entity_id
_entity_poly.type
_entity_poly.pdbx_seq_one_letter_code
_entity_poly.pdbx_strand_id
1 'polypeptide(L)'
;MQQHQNEQLQLAHDFVAHTNRHIFLTGKAGTGKTTFLHNLKQQLLKRMVVVAPTGVAAMNAGGVTIHSFFQIPFGPYLPGAAPIAGGERQIKKFSREKINIIRSLDLLVIDEISMVRADVLDAIDEVLRRYKDRNQPFGGVQLLMIGDLQQLAPIAREEEWKLLREHYSTVFFFGSQALQQTEYVSIMLQHIYRQRDATFINILNGIRENRLKGELLQQLNSRCLEGFSPSADEGYITLTTHNSQAQQINERELQKIRSKEFSFRANVEKDFPEYLYPTEEHLVIKKGAQVMFVKNDQGREKRYYNGKIGTVKDIYEETIVVQCPGEEDPIYVERVEWHNYKYALDEQTKEIQESVAGIFRQYPLKLAWAITIHKSQGLTFDKAIIDANAAFTHGQVYVALSRCRSLEGLVLTQPLAPGSIISDATIQGFNGNVEKNQPGHEALQTARQAYQQRLLLDLFDFSVLGRRIGYFYKLLREHAGSLAGNPAEVIGTMELNFRTTIADVSHKFAGQLVKLGLYQEIVEENRDLQARVKQAATYFSEKLGELLLQPLKAITIETDNKEVRKTLKQVYENLYQDAFIKEACLQVCKEGFKVNAYLETRAKAALEEVNLKPQKKEKETGHYTPSDHPELYTRLKQYRDEKAIEHDLPHYMILPLKTMEELASRQPRNMASLKKIKGLGKKKLEQMGEDLLEIINNFAPGDAPAPGESAAFPEGETAAQEEEKRESKPKKEKKDTKQQSFELFQEGKSIQEVAEFRGLATGTVETHLLNYVSTGEIDIRRLISRHTLETILGYYGEKGSLRLGEAKEALGDTVSYFELRAVMRHLEYEEGM
;
A
#
# COMPACT_ATOMS: atom_id res chain seq x y z
N MET A 1 -29.03 -14.94 -32.25
CA MET A 1 -29.84 -14.78 -31.03
C MET A 1 -29.80 -13.31 -30.66
N GLN A 2 -30.92 -12.60 -30.74
CA GLN A 2 -31.01 -11.19 -30.36
C GLN A 2 -30.66 -11.07 -28.86
N GLN A 3 -29.58 -10.36 -28.53
CA GLN A 3 -29.26 -9.99 -27.16
C GLN A 3 -30.38 -9.10 -26.65
N HIS A 4 -31.28 -9.62 -25.82
CA HIS A 4 -32.03 -8.75 -24.90
C HIS A 4 -31.01 -8.11 -23.97
N GLN A 5 -30.66 -6.86 -24.27
CA GLN A 5 -29.74 -6.06 -23.47
C GLN A 5 -30.40 -5.87 -22.09
N ASN A 6 -29.82 -6.49 -21.07
CA ASN A 6 -30.31 -6.39 -19.71
C ASN A 6 -30.05 -4.95 -19.21
N GLU A 7 -31.10 -4.14 -19.09
CA GLU A 7 -31.01 -2.72 -18.73
C GLU A 7 -30.26 -2.50 -17.40
N GLN A 8 -30.41 -3.40 -16.42
CA GLN A 8 -29.70 -3.28 -15.14
C GLN A 8 -28.18 -3.50 -15.28
N LEU A 9 -27.77 -4.40 -16.18
CA LEU A 9 -26.34 -4.61 -16.47
C LEU A 9 -25.75 -3.42 -17.22
N GLN A 10 -26.50 -2.83 -18.15
CA GLN A 10 -26.06 -1.62 -18.85
C GLN A 10 -25.95 -0.44 -17.88
N LEU A 11 -26.95 -0.26 -17.01
CA LEU A 11 -26.92 0.77 -15.98
C LEU A 11 -25.71 0.61 -15.05
N ALA A 12 -25.44 -0.62 -14.59
CA ALA A 12 -24.25 -0.90 -13.78
C ALA A 12 -22.96 -0.57 -14.52
N HIS A 13 -22.84 -0.98 -15.79
CA HIS A 13 -21.69 -0.62 -16.63
C HIS A 13 -21.50 0.89 -16.70
N ASP A 14 -22.56 1.66 -16.95
CA ASP A 14 -22.48 3.10 -17.16
C ASP A 14 -22.14 3.85 -15.86
N PHE A 15 -22.65 3.40 -14.71
CA PHE A 15 -22.21 3.91 -13.40
C PHE A 15 -20.72 3.64 -13.16
N VAL A 16 -20.24 2.44 -13.49
CA VAL A 16 -18.82 2.10 -13.35
C VAL A 16 -17.97 2.96 -14.30
N ALA A 17 -18.37 3.11 -15.56
CA ALA A 17 -17.58 3.80 -16.58
C ALA A 17 -17.54 5.32 -16.37
N HIS A 18 -18.70 5.93 -16.09
CA HIS A 18 -18.89 7.38 -16.23
C HIS A 18 -19.03 8.16 -14.91
N THR A 19 -18.93 7.49 -13.75
CA THR A 19 -19.04 8.14 -12.43
C THR A 19 -17.90 7.73 -11.49
N ASN A 20 -17.81 8.32 -10.30
CA ASN A 20 -17.00 7.82 -9.17
C ASN A 20 -17.84 7.19 -8.07
N ARG A 21 -19.11 6.87 -8.34
CA ARG A 21 -20.04 6.34 -7.34
C ARG A 21 -19.67 4.90 -6.99
N HIS A 22 -19.60 4.55 -5.71
CA HIS A 22 -19.48 3.14 -5.35
C HIS A 22 -20.78 2.40 -5.72
N ILE A 23 -20.65 1.15 -6.14
CA ILE A 23 -21.77 0.37 -6.67
C ILE A 23 -21.81 -0.96 -5.94
N PHE A 24 -22.99 -1.30 -5.40
CA PHE A 24 -23.31 -2.64 -4.93
C PHE A 24 -24.17 -3.34 -5.98
N LEU A 25 -23.56 -4.27 -6.71
CA LEU A 25 -24.25 -5.09 -7.70
C LEU A 25 -24.68 -6.42 -7.06
N THR A 26 -25.98 -6.55 -6.86
CA THR A 26 -26.58 -7.75 -6.27
C THR A 26 -27.54 -8.42 -7.24
N GLY A 27 -27.97 -9.62 -6.91
CA GLY A 27 -28.95 -10.37 -7.68
C GLY A 27 -28.94 -11.84 -7.28
N LYS A 28 -30.03 -12.53 -7.62
CA LYS A 28 -30.22 -13.95 -7.32
C LYS A 28 -29.08 -14.81 -7.90
N ALA A 29 -28.98 -16.06 -7.43
CA ALA A 29 -28.05 -17.01 -8.00
C ALA A 29 -28.31 -17.18 -9.51
N GLY A 30 -27.26 -17.14 -10.34
CA GLY A 30 -27.38 -17.35 -11.78
C GLY A 30 -27.91 -16.14 -12.59
N THR A 31 -27.80 -14.91 -12.09
CA THR A 31 -28.20 -13.68 -12.80
C THR A 31 -27.13 -13.08 -13.73
N GLY A 32 -25.97 -13.73 -13.90
CA GLY A 32 -24.92 -13.27 -14.82
C GLY A 32 -23.86 -12.33 -14.25
N LYS A 33 -23.77 -12.17 -12.91
CA LYS A 33 -22.77 -11.33 -12.22
C LYS A 33 -21.32 -11.58 -12.67
N THR A 34 -20.91 -12.84 -12.73
CA THR A 34 -19.55 -13.22 -13.16
C THR A 34 -19.32 -12.87 -14.64
N THR A 35 -20.32 -13.07 -15.51
CA THR A 35 -20.23 -12.69 -16.93
C THR A 35 -20.08 -11.18 -17.10
N PHE A 36 -20.81 -10.40 -16.30
CA PHE A 36 -20.67 -8.94 -16.26
C PHE A 36 -19.24 -8.52 -15.92
N LEU A 37 -18.64 -9.10 -14.88
CA LEU A 37 -17.25 -8.80 -14.49
C LEU A 37 -16.24 -9.07 -15.62
N HIS A 38 -16.38 -10.20 -16.33
CA HIS A 38 -15.48 -10.54 -17.44
C HIS A 38 -15.60 -9.55 -18.61
N ASN A 39 -16.82 -9.15 -18.96
CA ASN A 39 -17.05 -8.15 -20.01
C ASN A 39 -16.50 -6.78 -19.59
N LEU A 40 -16.69 -6.41 -18.32
CA LEU A 40 -16.23 -5.16 -17.76
C LEU A 40 -14.70 -5.02 -17.89
N LYS A 41 -13.95 -6.08 -17.60
CA LYS A 41 -12.48 -6.10 -17.71
C LYS A 41 -11.97 -5.87 -19.14
N GLN A 42 -12.76 -6.20 -20.16
CA GLN A 42 -12.39 -6.03 -21.57
C GLN A 42 -12.76 -4.65 -22.14
N GLN A 43 -13.77 -3.99 -21.56
CA GLN A 43 -14.36 -2.78 -22.13
C GLN A 43 -14.01 -1.50 -21.38
N LEU A 44 -13.57 -1.59 -20.12
CA LEU A 44 -13.28 -0.40 -19.32
C LEU A 44 -11.85 0.12 -19.49
N LEU A 45 -11.73 1.44 -19.56
CA LEU A 45 -10.46 2.17 -19.60
C LEU A 45 -9.92 2.51 -18.20
N LYS A 46 -10.70 2.29 -17.13
CA LYS A 46 -10.24 2.57 -15.76
C LYS A 46 -9.22 1.54 -15.33
N ARG A 47 -8.19 2.01 -14.62
CA ARG A 47 -7.20 1.14 -13.99
C ARG A 47 -7.87 0.35 -12.88
N MET A 48 -8.05 -0.93 -13.13
CA MET A 48 -8.86 -1.82 -12.31
C MET A 48 -8.00 -2.85 -11.59
N VAL A 49 -8.36 -3.13 -10.34
CA VAL A 49 -7.90 -4.32 -9.61
C VAL A 49 -9.12 -5.10 -9.16
N VAL A 50 -9.13 -6.40 -9.46
CA VAL A 50 -10.15 -7.35 -9.00
C VAL A 50 -9.61 -8.15 -7.81
N VAL A 51 -10.37 -8.12 -6.72
CA VAL A 51 -10.11 -8.90 -5.50
C VAL A 51 -11.32 -9.72 -5.07
N ALA A 52 -11.07 -10.80 -4.33
CA ALA A 52 -12.12 -11.61 -3.70
C ALA A 52 -11.69 -12.09 -2.30
N PRO A 53 -12.63 -12.48 -1.42
CA PRO A 53 -12.31 -12.94 -0.06
C PRO A 53 -11.63 -14.31 -0.01
N THR A 54 -11.92 -15.19 -0.97
CA THR A 54 -11.38 -16.57 -1.01
C THR A 54 -10.55 -16.83 -2.28
N GLY A 55 -9.62 -17.78 -2.22
CA GLY A 55 -8.75 -18.12 -3.35
C GLY A 55 -9.50 -18.61 -4.60
N VAL A 56 -10.52 -19.45 -4.41
CA VAL A 56 -11.35 -19.95 -5.52
C VAL A 56 -12.17 -18.82 -6.15
N ALA A 57 -12.75 -17.93 -5.35
CA ALA A 57 -13.47 -16.76 -5.87
C ALA A 57 -12.52 -15.83 -6.64
N ALA A 58 -11.31 -15.59 -6.12
CA ALA A 58 -10.30 -14.77 -6.77
C ALA A 58 -9.89 -15.36 -8.14
N MET A 59 -9.64 -16.67 -8.20
CA MET A 59 -9.31 -17.34 -9.46
C MET A 59 -10.47 -17.28 -10.46
N ASN A 60 -11.71 -17.49 -10.03
CA ASN A 60 -12.89 -17.44 -10.91
C ASN A 60 -13.18 -16.02 -11.42
N ALA A 61 -12.91 -15.00 -10.61
CA ALA A 61 -13.03 -13.60 -10.98
C ALA A 61 -11.87 -13.10 -11.86
N GLY A 62 -10.82 -13.93 -12.04
CA GLY A 62 -9.60 -13.52 -12.73
C GLY A 62 -8.87 -12.40 -11.98
N GLY A 63 -8.76 -12.53 -10.65
CA GLY A 63 -8.13 -11.58 -9.75
C GLY A 63 -7.34 -12.25 -8.63
N VAL A 64 -7.14 -11.55 -7.52
CA VAL A 64 -6.34 -12.04 -6.37
C VAL A 64 -7.13 -11.96 -5.06
N THR A 65 -6.63 -12.53 -3.97
CA THR A 65 -7.33 -12.40 -2.68
C THR A 65 -7.13 -11.03 -2.05
N ILE A 66 -8.14 -10.54 -1.30
CA ILE A 66 -8.06 -9.29 -0.52
C ILE A 66 -6.82 -9.30 0.38
N HIS A 67 -6.62 -10.40 1.11
CA HIS A 67 -5.50 -10.57 2.04
C HIS A 67 -4.15 -10.49 1.34
N SER A 68 -4.00 -11.10 0.14
CA SER A 68 -2.76 -11.02 -0.64
C SER A 68 -2.50 -9.62 -1.20
N PHE A 69 -3.54 -8.99 -1.78
CA PHE A 69 -3.39 -7.66 -2.40
C PHE A 69 -3.15 -6.57 -1.36
N PHE A 70 -3.87 -6.53 -0.25
CA PHE A 70 -3.69 -5.49 0.75
C PHE A 70 -2.72 -5.88 1.88
N GLN A 71 -2.19 -7.12 1.89
CA GLN A 71 -1.37 -7.68 2.97
C GLN A 71 -2.05 -7.55 4.34
N ILE A 72 -3.37 -7.74 4.36
CA ILE A 72 -4.19 -7.71 5.56
C ILE A 72 -4.10 -9.08 6.25
N PRO A 73 -3.83 -9.16 7.56
CA PRO A 73 -3.83 -10.43 8.29
C PRO A 73 -5.26 -10.99 8.42
N PHE A 74 -5.40 -12.31 8.58
CA PHE A 74 -6.70 -12.98 8.66
C PHE A 74 -7.52 -12.69 9.93
N GLY A 75 -6.87 -12.19 10.99
CA GLY A 75 -7.52 -11.87 12.27
C GLY A 75 -8.36 -10.58 12.23
N PRO A 76 -9.13 -10.29 13.30
CA PRO A 76 -9.97 -9.10 13.36
C PRO A 76 -9.15 -7.81 13.27
N TYR A 77 -9.69 -6.85 12.52
CA TYR A 77 -9.15 -5.50 12.37
C TYR A 77 -9.91 -4.53 13.28
N LEU A 78 -9.20 -3.80 14.14
CA LEU A 78 -9.80 -2.85 15.07
C LEU A 78 -9.43 -1.42 14.65
N PRO A 79 -10.43 -0.53 14.44
CA PRO A 79 -10.17 0.88 14.11
C PRO A 79 -9.31 1.55 15.17
N GLY A 80 -8.19 2.17 14.77
CA GLY A 80 -7.34 2.96 15.66
C GLY A 80 -6.47 2.18 16.65
N ALA A 81 -6.51 0.84 16.64
CA ALA A 81 -5.59 0.04 17.45
C ALA A 81 -4.16 0.17 16.91
N ALA A 82 -3.24 0.67 17.72
CA ALA A 82 -1.81 0.54 17.45
C ALA A 82 -1.47 -0.95 17.27
N PRO A 83 -0.52 -1.31 16.39
CA PRO A 83 -0.10 -2.70 16.24
C PRO A 83 0.25 -3.27 17.61
N ILE A 84 -0.50 -4.27 18.04
CA ILE A 84 -0.37 -4.89 19.37
C ILE A 84 1.09 -5.31 19.54
N ALA A 85 1.77 -4.74 20.53
CA ALA A 85 3.10 -5.14 20.93
C ALA A 85 3.06 -6.62 21.37
N GLY A 86 3.68 -7.51 20.59
CA GLY A 86 3.82 -8.93 20.91
C GLY A 86 3.32 -9.92 19.84
N GLY A 87 2.59 -9.46 18.82
CA GLY A 87 2.32 -10.25 17.61
C GLY A 87 3.03 -9.60 16.43
N GLU A 88 3.56 -10.38 15.49
CA GLU A 88 4.24 -9.90 14.27
C GLU A 88 3.30 -9.13 13.31
N ARG A 89 2.62 -8.07 13.76
CA ARG A 89 1.92 -7.11 12.90
C ARG A 89 2.88 -6.00 12.47
N GLN A 90 4.05 -6.38 11.95
CA GLN A 90 4.72 -5.50 11.00
C GLN A 90 3.91 -5.61 9.70
N ILE A 91 3.04 -4.63 9.42
CA ILE A 91 2.53 -4.43 8.05
C ILE A 91 3.79 -4.31 7.20
N LYS A 92 4.13 -5.37 6.45
CA LYS A 92 5.32 -5.39 5.60
C LYS A 92 5.25 -4.15 4.73
N LYS A 93 6.31 -3.34 4.70
CA LYS A 93 6.36 -2.17 3.82
C LYS A 93 6.07 -2.65 2.41
N PHE A 94 5.08 -2.05 1.76
CA PHE A 94 4.75 -2.38 0.38
C PHE A 94 5.96 -2.10 -0.51
N SER A 95 6.15 -2.96 -1.51
CA SER A 95 7.13 -2.69 -2.56
C SER A 95 6.76 -1.38 -3.28
N ARG A 96 7.76 -0.72 -3.86
CA ARG A 96 7.53 0.52 -4.65
C ARG A 96 6.51 0.29 -5.76
N GLU A 97 6.63 -0.84 -6.47
CA GLU A 97 5.68 -1.25 -7.51
C GLU A 97 4.24 -1.33 -6.97
N LYS A 98 4.04 -1.95 -5.82
CA LYS A 98 2.70 -2.10 -5.22
C LYS A 98 2.12 -0.76 -4.77
N ILE A 99 2.95 0.12 -4.22
CA ILE A 99 2.55 1.50 -3.89
C ILE A 99 2.10 2.23 -5.16
N ASN A 100 2.86 2.07 -6.26
CA ASN A 100 2.55 2.66 -7.55
C ASN A 100 1.23 2.12 -8.14
N ILE A 101 0.98 0.81 -8.04
CA ILE A 101 -0.32 0.21 -8.42
C ILE A 101 -1.45 0.87 -7.63
N ILE A 102 -1.34 0.93 -6.29
CA ILE A 102 -2.38 1.53 -5.44
C ILE A 102 -2.59 3.02 -5.76
N ARG A 103 -1.52 3.78 -6.00
CA ARG A 103 -1.60 5.21 -6.36
C ARG A 103 -2.35 5.43 -7.67
N SER A 104 -2.13 4.56 -8.65
CA SER A 104 -2.75 4.67 -9.97
C SER A 104 -4.12 3.99 -10.07
N LEU A 105 -4.63 3.41 -8.98
CA LEU A 105 -5.89 2.65 -8.97
C LEU A 105 -7.11 3.58 -9.08
N ASP A 106 -7.96 3.35 -10.07
CA ASP A 106 -9.22 4.07 -10.24
C ASP A 106 -10.42 3.28 -9.72
N LEU A 107 -10.40 1.95 -9.90
CA LEU A 107 -11.51 1.05 -9.61
C LEU A 107 -11.03 -0.21 -8.87
N LEU A 108 -11.58 -0.46 -7.70
CA LEU A 108 -11.43 -1.72 -6.97
C LEU A 108 -12.72 -2.53 -7.11
N VAL A 109 -12.63 -3.70 -7.74
CA VAL A 109 -13.73 -4.65 -7.80
C VAL A 109 -13.57 -5.69 -6.71
N ILE A 110 -14.60 -5.88 -5.90
CA ILE A 110 -14.66 -6.90 -4.86
C ILE A 110 -15.75 -7.89 -5.22
N ASP A 111 -15.36 -9.06 -5.72
CA ASP A 111 -16.29 -10.16 -5.96
C ASP A 111 -16.56 -10.94 -4.68
N GLU A 112 -17.75 -11.53 -4.57
CA GLU A 112 -18.26 -12.18 -3.36
C GLU A 112 -18.21 -11.30 -2.10
N ILE A 113 -18.60 -10.01 -2.22
CA ILE A 113 -18.61 -9.04 -1.11
C ILE A 113 -19.44 -9.51 0.10
N SER A 114 -20.40 -10.41 -0.08
CA SER A 114 -21.22 -10.96 1.00
C SER A 114 -20.42 -11.71 2.06
N MET A 115 -19.24 -12.25 1.71
CA MET A 115 -18.34 -12.91 2.67
C MET A 115 -17.35 -11.94 3.34
N VAL A 116 -17.32 -10.67 2.92
CA VAL A 116 -16.38 -9.68 3.45
C VAL A 116 -16.96 -9.06 4.71
N ARG A 117 -16.17 -9.07 5.79
CA ARG A 117 -16.53 -8.44 7.05
C ARG A 117 -16.35 -6.92 7.00
N ALA A 118 -17.10 -6.19 7.83
CA ALA A 118 -16.99 -4.74 7.98
C ALA A 118 -15.56 -4.26 8.26
N ASP A 119 -14.86 -4.95 9.17
CA ASP A 119 -13.49 -4.62 9.59
C ASP A 119 -12.47 -4.75 8.47
N VAL A 120 -12.64 -5.75 7.60
CA VAL A 120 -11.79 -5.96 6.43
C VAL A 120 -11.98 -4.82 5.42
N LEU A 121 -13.21 -4.33 5.23
CA LEU A 121 -13.47 -3.22 4.32
C LEU A 121 -12.89 -1.90 4.84
N ASP A 122 -12.94 -1.65 6.16
CA ASP A 122 -12.25 -0.49 6.75
C ASP A 122 -10.72 -0.62 6.71
N ALA A 123 -10.18 -1.84 6.81
CA ALA A 123 -8.75 -2.07 6.60
C ALA A 123 -8.32 -1.73 5.16
N ILE A 124 -9.17 -2.03 4.16
CA ILE A 124 -8.95 -1.61 2.76
C ILE A 124 -8.96 -0.08 2.67
N ASP A 125 -9.92 0.60 3.30
CA ASP A 125 -9.99 2.07 3.36
C ASP A 125 -8.70 2.68 3.92
N GLU A 126 -8.20 2.17 5.04
CA GLU A 126 -6.97 2.67 5.66
C GLU A 126 -5.76 2.55 4.74
N VAL A 127 -5.59 1.40 4.08
CA VAL A 127 -4.49 1.17 3.14
C VAL A 127 -4.58 2.12 1.95
N LEU A 128 -5.77 2.28 1.37
CA LEU A 128 -5.98 3.19 0.24
C LEU A 128 -5.77 4.66 0.64
N ARG A 129 -6.25 5.08 1.81
CA ARG A 129 -6.00 6.44 2.35
C ARG A 129 -4.51 6.69 2.60
N ARG A 130 -3.79 5.69 3.09
CA ARG A 130 -2.36 5.79 3.39
C ARG A 130 -1.50 6.00 2.14
N TYR A 131 -1.81 5.30 1.05
CA TYR A 131 -0.94 5.27 -0.12
C TYR A 131 -1.44 6.09 -1.32
N LYS A 132 -2.73 6.48 -1.36
CA LYS A 132 -3.33 7.27 -2.44
C LYS A 132 -3.77 8.67 -2.00
N ASP A 133 -4.86 8.80 -1.25
CA ASP A 133 -5.34 10.09 -0.73
C ASP A 133 -5.90 9.95 0.69
N ARG A 134 -5.23 10.59 1.66
CA ARG A 134 -5.57 10.48 3.09
C ARG A 134 -6.92 11.12 3.45
N ASN A 135 -7.42 12.04 2.63
CA ASN A 135 -8.61 12.84 2.95
C ASN A 135 -9.90 12.30 2.33
N GLN A 136 -9.81 11.27 1.47
CA GLN A 136 -10.95 10.70 0.76
C GLN A 136 -11.22 9.27 1.24
N PRO A 137 -12.48 8.88 1.48
CA PRO A 137 -12.82 7.47 1.67
C PRO A 137 -12.28 6.61 0.52
N PHE A 138 -11.73 5.45 0.88
CA PHE A 138 -11.03 4.51 0.01
C PHE A 138 -9.95 5.17 -0.86
N GLY A 139 -9.30 6.24 -0.38
CA GLY A 139 -8.33 6.99 -1.17
C GLY A 139 -8.91 7.57 -2.48
N GLY A 140 -10.21 7.81 -2.51
CA GLY A 140 -10.95 8.24 -3.70
C GLY A 140 -11.04 7.19 -4.82
N VAL A 141 -10.78 5.92 -4.52
CA VAL A 141 -10.97 4.79 -5.45
C VAL A 141 -12.44 4.43 -5.51
N GLN A 142 -12.98 4.22 -6.72
CA GLN A 142 -14.34 3.73 -6.88
C GLN A 142 -14.41 2.25 -6.50
N LEU A 143 -15.49 1.84 -5.83
CA LEU A 143 -15.71 0.45 -5.45
C LEU A 143 -16.82 -0.16 -6.30
N LEU A 144 -16.58 -1.32 -6.88
CA LEU A 144 -17.61 -2.19 -7.44
C LEU A 144 -17.70 -3.45 -6.58
N MET A 145 -18.73 -3.51 -5.74
CA MET A 145 -18.98 -4.60 -4.81
C MET A 145 -20.00 -5.55 -5.44
N ILE A 146 -19.58 -6.77 -5.76
CA ILE A 146 -20.43 -7.77 -6.41
C ILE A 146 -20.68 -8.90 -5.41
N GLY A 147 -21.93 -9.29 -5.22
CA GLY A 147 -22.25 -10.43 -4.36
C GLY A 147 -23.74 -10.64 -4.16
N ASP A 148 -24.09 -11.63 -3.35
CA ASP A 148 -25.48 -11.93 -2.98
C ASP A 148 -25.53 -12.18 -1.47
N LEU A 149 -26.08 -11.21 -0.73
CA LEU A 149 -26.16 -11.28 0.74
C LEU A 149 -26.99 -12.46 1.26
N GLN A 150 -27.79 -13.06 0.39
CA GLN A 150 -28.59 -14.23 0.70
C GLN A 150 -27.85 -15.56 0.57
N GLN A 151 -26.62 -15.53 0.06
CA GLN A 151 -25.74 -16.69 0.02
C GLN A 151 -25.00 -16.81 1.36
N LEU A 152 -23.68 -17.00 1.34
CA LEU A 152 -22.91 -17.18 2.56
C LEU A 152 -22.56 -15.83 3.18
N ALA A 153 -22.89 -15.72 4.46
CA ALA A 153 -22.48 -14.62 5.34
C ALA A 153 -20.98 -14.69 5.65
N PRO A 154 -20.37 -13.60 6.12
CA PRO A 154 -19.00 -13.63 6.60
C PRO A 154 -18.87 -14.58 7.79
N ILE A 155 -17.79 -15.37 7.80
CA ILE A 155 -17.48 -16.24 8.94
C ILE A 155 -16.76 -15.38 9.98
N ALA A 156 -17.41 -15.16 11.12
CA ALA A 156 -16.80 -14.56 12.31
C ALA A 156 -17.02 -15.49 13.49
N ARG A 157 -15.94 -15.86 14.17
CA ARG A 157 -16.03 -16.64 15.42
C ARG A 157 -16.66 -15.75 16.50
N GLU A 158 -17.34 -16.37 17.47
CA GLU A 158 -17.97 -15.59 18.56
C GLU A 158 -16.98 -14.70 19.30
N GLU A 159 -15.74 -15.17 19.50
CA GLU A 159 -14.66 -14.40 20.12
C GLU A 159 -14.26 -13.17 19.29
N GLU A 160 -14.20 -13.32 17.96
CA GLU A 160 -13.90 -12.22 17.04
C GLU A 160 -15.04 -11.20 17.04
N TRP A 161 -16.29 -11.68 16.99
CA TRP A 161 -17.45 -10.80 17.01
C TRP A 161 -17.61 -10.05 18.33
N LYS A 162 -17.26 -10.66 19.47
CA LYS A 162 -17.24 -9.98 20.77
C LYS A 162 -16.33 -8.75 20.78
N LEU A 163 -15.21 -8.79 20.06
CA LEU A 163 -14.30 -7.66 19.90
C LEU A 163 -14.84 -6.63 18.89
N LEU A 164 -15.37 -7.10 17.76
CA LEU A 164 -15.81 -6.23 16.67
C LEU A 164 -17.11 -5.47 16.98
N ARG A 165 -18.04 -6.06 17.74
CA ARG A 165 -19.35 -5.47 18.04
C ARG A 165 -19.31 -4.14 18.80
N GLU A 166 -18.18 -3.82 19.44
CA GLU A 166 -17.98 -2.53 20.11
C GLU A 166 -17.78 -1.38 19.11
N HIS A 167 -17.28 -1.69 17.92
CA HIS A 167 -16.96 -0.73 16.87
C HIS A 167 -17.92 -0.79 15.67
N TYR A 168 -18.58 -1.93 15.48
CA TYR A 168 -19.41 -2.23 14.32
C TYR A 168 -20.82 -2.63 14.72
N SER A 169 -21.82 -2.02 14.09
CA SER A 169 -23.23 -2.38 14.28
C SER A 169 -23.59 -3.77 13.75
N THR A 170 -22.80 -4.26 12.79
CA THR A 170 -22.99 -5.58 12.18
C THR A 170 -21.66 -6.10 11.59
N VAL A 171 -21.58 -7.42 11.40
CA VAL A 171 -20.40 -8.08 10.81
C VAL A 171 -20.31 -7.87 9.29
N PHE A 172 -21.43 -7.60 8.61
CA PHE A 172 -21.49 -7.49 7.15
C PHE A 172 -20.76 -6.24 6.64
N PHE A 173 -20.29 -6.28 5.39
CA PHE A 173 -19.55 -5.18 4.75
C PHE A 173 -20.24 -3.80 4.87
N PHE A 174 -21.57 -3.74 4.87
CA PHE A 174 -22.33 -2.48 5.00
C PHE A 174 -22.31 -1.88 6.42
N GLY A 175 -21.76 -2.61 7.39
CA GLY A 175 -21.40 -2.10 8.72
C GLY A 175 -20.10 -1.28 8.73
N SER A 176 -19.32 -1.27 7.64
CA SER A 176 -18.07 -0.50 7.51
C SER A 176 -18.30 1.00 7.76
N GLN A 177 -17.45 1.58 8.61
CA GLN A 177 -17.52 3.01 8.92
C GLN A 177 -17.11 3.85 7.71
N ALA A 178 -16.11 3.40 6.96
CA ALA A 178 -15.67 4.06 5.73
C ALA A 178 -16.77 4.06 4.67
N LEU A 179 -17.46 2.93 4.46
CA LEU A 179 -18.54 2.85 3.49
C LEU A 179 -19.74 3.72 3.88
N GLN A 180 -20.07 3.82 5.17
CA GLN A 180 -21.16 4.68 5.68
C GLN A 180 -20.88 6.18 5.50
N GLN A 181 -19.61 6.59 5.41
CA GLN A 181 -19.22 7.97 5.07
C GLN A 181 -19.34 8.28 3.59
N THR A 182 -19.64 7.27 2.77
CA THR A 182 -19.80 7.42 1.33
C THR A 182 -21.24 7.19 0.94
N GLU A 183 -21.62 7.79 -0.17
CA GLU A 183 -22.86 7.43 -0.80
C GLU A 183 -22.58 6.43 -1.95
N TYR A 184 -23.39 5.38 -2.05
CA TYR A 184 -23.25 4.32 -3.06
C TYR A 184 -24.61 3.96 -3.64
N VAL A 185 -24.63 3.40 -4.85
CA VAL A 185 -25.86 2.93 -5.51
C VAL A 185 -25.94 1.42 -5.45
N SER A 186 -27.14 0.88 -5.32
CA SER A 186 -27.37 -0.56 -5.30
C SER A 186 -28.22 -0.97 -6.51
N ILE A 187 -27.71 -1.89 -7.33
CA ILE A 187 -28.39 -2.37 -8.53
C ILE A 187 -28.68 -3.85 -8.35
N MET A 188 -29.95 -4.24 -8.48
CA MET A 188 -30.38 -5.63 -8.33
C MET A 188 -30.76 -6.25 -9.67
N LEU A 189 -30.02 -7.29 -10.06
CA LEU A 189 -30.32 -8.09 -11.24
C LEU A 189 -31.52 -9.01 -11.00
N GLN A 190 -32.53 -8.91 -11.87
CA GLN A 190 -33.79 -9.63 -11.73
C GLN A 190 -33.85 -10.93 -12.55
N HIS A 191 -33.21 -10.96 -13.72
CA HIS A 191 -33.33 -12.09 -14.66
C HIS A 191 -32.46 -13.29 -14.26
N ILE A 192 -33.09 -14.41 -13.92
CA ILE A 192 -32.41 -15.67 -13.57
C ILE A 192 -32.17 -16.49 -14.85
N TYR A 193 -30.93 -16.87 -15.13
CA TYR A 193 -30.58 -17.69 -16.31
C TYR A 193 -30.43 -19.19 -15.99
N ARG A 194 -30.28 -19.56 -14.71
CA ARG A 194 -29.85 -20.91 -14.28
C ARG A 194 -31.00 -21.92 -14.16
N GLN A 195 -32.10 -21.56 -13.47
CA GLN A 195 -33.23 -22.46 -13.25
C GLN A 195 -34.37 -22.16 -14.23
N ARG A 196 -35.01 -23.21 -14.76
CA ARG A 196 -36.14 -23.10 -15.70
C ARG A 196 -37.51 -23.45 -15.07
N ASP A 197 -37.51 -24.20 -13.96
CA ASP A 197 -38.74 -24.61 -13.28
C ASP A 197 -39.26 -23.51 -12.35
N ALA A 198 -40.46 -23.01 -12.65
CA ALA A 198 -41.15 -21.98 -11.87
C ALA A 198 -41.46 -22.44 -10.43
N THR A 199 -41.79 -23.71 -10.23
CA THR A 199 -42.13 -24.26 -8.89
C THR A 199 -40.89 -24.23 -8.00
N PHE A 200 -39.77 -24.75 -8.51
CA PHE A 200 -38.51 -24.74 -7.77
C PHE A 200 -37.98 -23.33 -7.53
N ILE A 201 -38.13 -22.41 -8.50
CA ILE A 201 -37.80 -20.99 -8.31
C ILE A 201 -38.61 -20.37 -7.16
N ASN A 202 -39.92 -20.69 -7.07
CA ASN A 202 -40.77 -20.19 -5.99
C ASN A 202 -40.36 -20.75 -4.63
N ILE A 203 -39.99 -22.02 -4.54
CA ILE A 203 -39.44 -22.61 -3.29
C ILE A 203 -38.14 -21.89 -2.90
N LEU A 204 -37.20 -21.72 -3.83
CA LEU A 204 -35.93 -21.04 -3.56
C LEU A 204 -36.14 -19.58 -3.13
N ASN A 205 -37.05 -18.85 -3.77
CA ASN A 205 -37.42 -17.49 -3.37
C ASN A 205 -38.10 -17.47 -1.99
N GLY A 206 -38.97 -18.45 -1.71
CA GLY A 206 -39.62 -18.60 -0.41
C GLY A 206 -38.62 -18.82 0.73
N ILE A 207 -37.55 -19.57 0.50
CA ILE A 207 -36.45 -19.74 1.48
C ILE A 207 -35.69 -18.43 1.65
N ARG A 208 -35.33 -17.81 0.53
CA ARG A 208 -34.63 -16.51 0.42
C ARG A 208 -35.34 -15.39 1.21
N GLU A 209 -36.66 -15.36 1.15
CA GLU A 209 -37.47 -14.31 1.79
C GLU A 209 -37.98 -14.72 3.18
N ASN A 210 -37.60 -15.91 3.68
CA ASN A 210 -38.16 -16.51 4.89
C ASN A 210 -39.71 -16.60 4.88
N ARG A 211 -40.27 -16.93 3.72
CA ARG A 211 -41.71 -17.10 3.49
C ARG A 211 -42.11 -18.55 3.16
N LEU A 212 -41.19 -19.51 3.27
CA LEU A 212 -41.47 -20.91 2.98
C LEU A 212 -42.45 -21.51 4.00
N LYS A 213 -43.74 -21.57 3.64
CA LYS A 213 -44.82 -22.09 4.49
C LYS A 213 -45.86 -22.84 3.65
N GLY A 214 -46.66 -23.67 4.31
CA GLY A 214 -47.81 -24.37 3.70
C GLY A 214 -47.38 -25.34 2.60
N GLU A 215 -48.03 -25.23 1.45
CA GLU A 215 -47.86 -26.14 0.30
C GLU A 215 -46.42 -26.17 -0.23
N LEU A 216 -45.70 -25.04 -0.26
CA LEU A 216 -44.31 -24.98 -0.76
C LEU A 216 -43.35 -25.78 0.12
N LEU A 217 -43.56 -25.77 1.44
CA LEU A 217 -42.75 -26.56 2.38
C LEU A 217 -43.07 -28.06 2.23
N GLN A 218 -44.34 -28.42 2.04
CA GLN A 218 -44.74 -29.80 1.78
C GLN A 218 -44.14 -30.33 0.48
N GLN A 219 -44.15 -29.53 -0.59
CA GLN A 219 -43.50 -29.87 -1.86
C GLN A 219 -42.00 -30.11 -1.69
N LEU A 220 -41.30 -29.25 -0.95
CA LEU A 220 -39.88 -29.47 -0.64
C LEU A 220 -39.66 -30.74 0.19
N ASN A 221 -40.47 -30.95 1.24
CA ASN A 221 -40.36 -32.10 2.12
C ASN A 221 -40.77 -33.43 1.46
N SER A 222 -41.53 -33.40 0.34
CA SER A 222 -41.78 -34.59 -0.49
C SER A 222 -40.50 -35.21 -1.06
N ARG A 223 -39.41 -34.45 -1.07
CA ARG A 223 -38.07 -34.90 -1.48
C ARG A 223 -37.26 -35.55 -0.35
N CYS A 224 -37.82 -35.64 0.86
CA CYS A 224 -37.24 -36.44 1.94
C CYS A 224 -37.60 -37.92 1.71
N LEU A 225 -36.65 -38.66 1.13
CA LEU A 225 -36.83 -40.07 0.82
C LEU A 225 -36.23 -40.92 1.95
N GLU A 226 -37.07 -41.58 2.74
CA GLU A 226 -36.61 -42.43 3.85
C GLU A 226 -35.72 -43.57 3.34
N GLY A 227 -34.55 -43.76 3.97
CA GLY A 227 -33.63 -44.85 3.63
C GLY A 227 -33.00 -44.75 2.24
N PHE A 228 -33.03 -43.57 1.60
CA PHE A 228 -32.46 -43.38 0.27
C PHE A 228 -30.94 -43.64 0.28
N SER A 229 -30.52 -44.67 -0.46
CA SER A 229 -29.13 -44.92 -0.78
C SER A 229 -29.00 -44.85 -2.31
N PRO A 230 -28.29 -43.85 -2.85
CA PRO A 230 -28.10 -43.75 -4.29
C PRO A 230 -27.33 -44.98 -4.80
N SER A 231 -27.68 -45.47 -5.99
CA SER A 231 -26.83 -46.43 -6.69
C SER A 231 -25.54 -45.74 -7.15
N ALA A 232 -24.45 -46.50 -7.30
CA ALA A 232 -23.13 -45.95 -7.64
C ALA A 232 -23.11 -45.23 -9.01
N ASP A 233 -24.03 -45.56 -9.90
CA ASP A 233 -24.07 -45.06 -11.28
C ASP A 233 -24.95 -43.82 -11.45
N GLU A 234 -25.70 -43.42 -10.41
CA GLU A 234 -26.65 -42.31 -10.50
C GLU A 234 -26.03 -40.93 -10.31
N GLY A 235 -24.78 -40.83 -9.85
CA GLY A 235 -24.00 -39.59 -9.79
C GLY A 235 -24.46 -38.58 -8.73
N TYR A 236 -25.06 -39.03 -7.63
CA TYR A 236 -25.44 -38.15 -6.51
C TYR A 236 -24.21 -37.63 -5.77
N ILE A 237 -24.20 -36.33 -5.48
CA ILE A 237 -23.24 -35.70 -4.58
C ILE A 237 -23.89 -35.31 -3.25
N THR A 238 -23.22 -35.57 -2.14
CA THR A 238 -23.69 -35.20 -0.80
C THR A 238 -23.16 -33.83 -0.41
N LEU A 239 -24.05 -32.88 -0.09
CA LEU A 239 -23.68 -31.56 0.41
C LEU A 239 -23.68 -31.57 1.94
N THR A 240 -22.50 -31.41 2.54
CA THR A 240 -22.32 -31.40 4.00
C THR A 240 -21.97 -30.02 4.53
N THR A 241 -22.12 -29.83 5.84
CA THR A 241 -21.84 -28.54 6.48
C THR A 241 -20.36 -28.36 6.84
N HIS A 242 -19.64 -29.45 7.13
CA HIS A 242 -18.26 -29.44 7.62
C HIS A 242 -17.29 -30.18 6.70
N ASN A 243 -16.06 -29.66 6.56
CA ASN A 243 -15.03 -30.25 5.70
C ASN A 243 -14.63 -31.67 6.16
N SER A 244 -14.57 -31.89 7.47
CA SER A 244 -14.24 -33.20 8.06
C SER A 244 -15.25 -34.27 7.66
N GLN A 245 -16.55 -33.95 7.65
CA GLN A 245 -17.60 -34.88 7.23
C GLN A 245 -17.49 -35.21 5.74
N ALA A 246 -17.27 -34.20 4.88
CA ALA A 246 -17.08 -34.44 3.46
C ALA A 246 -15.86 -35.35 3.19
N GLN A 247 -14.76 -35.11 3.90
CA GLN A 247 -13.55 -35.91 3.78
C GLN A 247 -13.77 -37.35 4.23
N GLN A 248 -14.41 -37.57 5.38
CA GLN A 248 -14.73 -38.91 5.89
C GLN A 248 -15.61 -39.71 4.92
N ILE A 249 -16.61 -39.08 4.30
CA ILE A 249 -17.46 -39.74 3.30
C ILE A 249 -16.63 -40.13 2.08
N ASN A 250 -15.84 -39.20 1.54
CA ASN A 250 -15.01 -39.47 0.36
C ASN A 250 -13.98 -40.59 0.63
N GLU A 251 -13.30 -40.56 1.78
CA GLU A 251 -12.35 -41.59 2.18
C GLU A 251 -13.03 -42.96 2.36
N ARG A 252 -14.18 -42.99 3.04
CA ARG A 252 -14.95 -44.22 3.26
C ARG A 252 -15.39 -44.84 1.95
N GLU A 253 -15.94 -44.06 1.02
CA GLU A 253 -16.37 -44.57 -0.29
C GLU A 253 -15.18 -45.04 -1.14
N LEU A 254 -14.05 -44.32 -1.12
CA LEU A 254 -12.83 -44.73 -1.80
C LEU A 254 -12.25 -46.03 -1.23
N GLN A 255 -12.33 -46.25 0.09
CA GLN A 255 -11.86 -47.47 0.74
C GLN A 255 -12.69 -48.71 0.37
N LYS A 256 -14.00 -48.55 0.09
CA LYS A 256 -14.85 -49.66 -0.37
C LYS A 256 -14.45 -50.20 -1.73
N ILE A 257 -13.77 -49.40 -2.55
CA ILE A 257 -13.32 -49.80 -3.88
C ILE A 257 -12.09 -50.71 -3.74
N ARG A 258 -12.21 -51.95 -4.25
CA ARG A 258 -11.18 -53.00 -4.20
C ARG A 258 -10.07 -52.85 -5.24
N SER A 259 -10.21 -51.94 -6.20
CA SER A 259 -9.19 -51.74 -7.24
C SER A 259 -7.91 -51.14 -6.66
N LYS A 260 -6.81 -51.27 -7.42
CA LYS A 260 -5.54 -50.61 -7.12
C LYS A 260 -5.73 -49.09 -6.96
N GLU A 261 -5.06 -48.54 -5.95
CA GLU A 261 -4.99 -47.11 -5.68
C GLU A 261 -3.88 -46.45 -6.51
N PHE A 262 -4.18 -45.29 -7.06
CA PHE A 262 -3.24 -44.47 -7.80
C PHE A 262 -3.15 -43.09 -7.12
N SER A 263 -1.93 -42.61 -6.94
CA SER A 263 -1.66 -41.30 -6.34
C SER A 263 -0.91 -40.43 -7.33
N PHE A 264 -1.43 -39.24 -7.57
CA PHE A 264 -0.86 -38.25 -8.48
C PHE A 264 -0.46 -37.01 -7.69
N ARG A 265 0.84 -36.72 -7.65
CA ARG A 265 1.35 -35.49 -7.04
C ARG A 265 1.27 -34.32 -8.02
N ALA A 266 0.82 -33.16 -7.55
CA ALA A 266 0.81 -31.92 -8.30
C ALA A 266 2.24 -31.40 -8.53
N ASN A 267 2.46 -30.73 -9.66
CA ASN A 267 3.69 -29.99 -9.90
C ASN A 267 3.42 -28.51 -9.62
N VAL A 268 4.11 -27.96 -8.62
CA VAL A 268 3.95 -26.57 -8.17
C VAL A 268 5.22 -25.79 -8.47
N GLU A 269 5.10 -24.73 -9.27
CA GLU A 269 6.21 -23.88 -9.69
C GLU A 269 6.05 -22.46 -9.12
N LYS A 270 7.18 -21.88 -8.68
CA LYS A 270 7.30 -20.50 -8.17
C LYS A 270 6.36 -20.24 -6.97
N ASP A 271 5.73 -19.06 -6.91
CA ASP A 271 4.91 -18.62 -5.77
C ASP A 271 3.45 -19.06 -5.94
N PHE A 272 3.12 -20.23 -5.39
CA PHE A 272 1.76 -20.74 -5.30
C PHE A 272 1.48 -21.28 -3.88
N PRO A 273 0.94 -20.45 -2.98
CA PRO A 273 0.64 -20.86 -1.60
C PRO A 273 -0.35 -22.02 -1.49
N GLU A 274 -0.12 -22.94 -0.54
CA GLU A 274 -0.95 -24.15 -0.33
C GLU A 274 -2.44 -23.86 -0.12
N TYR A 275 -2.77 -22.78 0.60
CA TYR A 275 -4.16 -22.40 0.87
C TYR A 275 -4.92 -21.93 -0.39
N LEU A 276 -4.21 -21.68 -1.51
CA LEU A 276 -4.80 -21.35 -2.81
C LEU A 276 -4.95 -22.58 -3.71
N TYR A 277 -4.49 -23.77 -3.31
CA TYR A 277 -4.53 -24.94 -4.17
C TYR A 277 -5.96 -25.24 -4.64
N PRO A 278 -6.20 -25.32 -5.97
CA PRO A 278 -7.53 -25.50 -6.55
C PRO A 278 -8.07 -26.92 -6.31
N THR A 279 -7.17 -27.89 -6.18
CA THR A 279 -7.46 -29.28 -5.85
C THR A 279 -6.35 -29.83 -4.95
N GLU A 280 -6.42 -31.10 -4.60
CA GLU A 280 -5.47 -31.74 -3.69
C GLU A 280 -4.09 -31.86 -4.34
N GLU A 281 -3.03 -31.53 -3.56
CA GLU A 281 -1.65 -31.72 -4.01
C GLU A 281 -1.41 -33.21 -4.30
N HIS A 282 -1.92 -34.08 -3.44
CA HIS A 282 -1.88 -35.53 -3.61
C HIS A 282 -3.28 -36.03 -3.97
N LEU A 283 -3.55 -36.16 -5.27
CA LEU A 283 -4.82 -36.71 -5.74
C LEU A 283 -4.78 -38.23 -5.68
N VAL A 284 -5.54 -38.82 -4.75
CA VAL A 284 -5.67 -40.27 -4.58
C VAL A 284 -6.98 -40.74 -5.22
N ILE A 285 -6.88 -41.65 -6.19
CA ILE A 285 -8.05 -42.17 -6.93
C ILE A 285 -7.94 -43.67 -7.21
N LYS A 286 -9.09 -44.28 -7.52
CA LYS A 286 -9.26 -45.69 -7.86
C LYS A 286 -10.17 -45.84 -9.08
N LYS A 287 -10.05 -46.95 -9.81
CA LYS A 287 -11.00 -47.30 -10.88
C LYS A 287 -12.38 -47.55 -10.25
N GLY A 288 -13.39 -46.83 -10.72
CA GLY A 288 -14.74 -46.78 -10.14
C GLY A 288 -14.96 -45.63 -9.15
N ALA A 289 -13.97 -44.76 -8.91
CA ALA A 289 -14.14 -43.61 -8.02
C ALA A 289 -15.03 -42.54 -8.66
N GLN A 290 -15.94 -41.95 -7.87
CA GLN A 290 -16.72 -40.79 -8.28
C GLN A 290 -15.87 -39.52 -8.14
N VAL A 291 -15.68 -38.81 -9.24
CA VAL A 291 -14.88 -37.60 -9.33
C VAL A 291 -15.70 -36.45 -9.90
N MET A 292 -15.29 -35.24 -9.58
CA MET A 292 -15.86 -34.00 -10.10
C MET A 292 -14.76 -33.17 -10.75
N PHE A 293 -15.09 -32.58 -11.90
CA PHE A 293 -14.22 -31.64 -12.58
C PHE A 293 -14.17 -30.30 -11.82
N VAL A 294 -12.96 -29.79 -11.56
CA VAL A 294 -12.75 -28.51 -10.83
C VAL A 294 -12.36 -27.35 -11.74
N LYS A 295 -12.35 -27.57 -13.07
CA LYS A 295 -11.99 -26.56 -14.08
C LYS A 295 -12.87 -26.74 -15.32
N ASN A 296 -13.12 -25.65 -16.03
CA ASN A 296 -13.78 -25.70 -17.35
C ASN A 296 -12.77 -26.12 -18.44
N ASP A 297 -13.20 -26.99 -19.35
CA ASP A 297 -12.41 -27.36 -20.52
C ASP A 297 -12.19 -26.15 -21.43
N GLN A 298 -10.93 -25.87 -21.75
CA GLN A 298 -10.51 -24.77 -22.63
C GLN A 298 -10.49 -25.19 -24.10
N GLY A 299 -10.63 -26.49 -24.38
CA GLY A 299 -10.71 -27.01 -25.74
C GLY A 299 -11.95 -26.53 -26.49
N ARG A 300 -11.90 -26.59 -27.83
CA ARG A 300 -13.03 -26.19 -28.70
C ARG A 300 -14.30 -27.01 -28.43
N GLU A 301 -14.13 -28.25 -28.01
CA GLU A 301 -15.22 -29.20 -27.75
C GLU A 301 -15.92 -28.98 -26.41
N LYS A 302 -15.31 -28.24 -25.47
CA LYS A 302 -15.86 -27.94 -24.13
C LYS A 302 -16.44 -29.19 -23.43
N ARG A 303 -15.65 -30.28 -23.37
CA ARG A 303 -16.10 -31.62 -22.96
C ARG A 303 -16.57 -31.69 -21.50
N TYR A 304 -16.05 -30.82 -20.65
CA TYR A 304 -16.42 -30.75 -19.24
C TYR A 304 -16.44 -29.32 -18.70
N TYR A 305 -17.15 -29.14 -17.59
CA TYR A 305 -17.26 -27.87 -16.87
C TYR A 305 -17.02 -28.09 -15.37
N ASN A 306 -16.66 -27.03 -14.66
CA ASN A 306 -16.46 -27.05 -13.21
C ASN A 306 -17.76 -27.45 -12.49
N GLY A 307 -17.73 -28.56 -11.75
CA GLY A 307 -18.88 -29.16 -11.11
C GLY A 307 -19.44 -30.41 -11.82
N LYS A 308 -19.00 -30.74 -13.04
CA LYS A 308 -19.45 -31.95 -13.75
C LYS A 308 -18.96 -33.19 -13.00
N ILE A 309 -19.85 -34.15 -12.76
CA ILE A 309 -19.54 -35.40 -12.05
C ILE A 309 -19.35 -36.54 -13.06
N GLY A 310 -18.44 -37.45 -12.76
CA GLY A 310 -18.26 -38.69 -13.51
C GLY A 310 -17.56 -39.77 -12.68
N THR A 311 -17.44 -40.94 -13.27
CA THR A 311 -16.84 -42.12 -12.65
C THR A 311 -15.55 -42.49 -13.39
N VAL A 312 -14.47 -42.74 -12.66
CA VAL A 312 -13.19 -43.15 -13.25
C VAL A 312 -13.34 -44.54 -13.87
N LYS A 313 -13.25 -44.64 -15.20
CA LYS A 313 -13.36 -45.90 -15.94
C LYS A 313 -12.03 -46.63 -16.03
N ASP A 314 -10.97 -45.90 -16.34
CA ASP A 314 -9.61 -46.44 -16.47
C ASP A 314 -8.58 -45.37 -16.12
N ILE A 315 -7.37 -45.80 -15.75
CA ILE A 315 -6.26 -44.94 -15.38
C ILE A 315 -5.03 -45.46 -16.14
N TYR A 316 -4.46 -44.61 -16.98
CA TYR A 316 -3.20 -44.82 -17.68
C TYR A 316 -2.09 -43.97 -17.02
N GLU A 317 -0.83 -44.10 -17.47
CA GLU A 317 0.31 -43.40 -16.83
C GLU A 317 0.12 -41.88 -16.75
N GLU A 318 -0.36 -41.25 -17.83
CA GLU A 318 -0.50 -39.79 -17.95
C GLU A 318 -1.94 -39.34 -18.27
N THR A 319 -2.92 -40.25 -18.18
CA THR A 319 -4.31 -39.92 -18.55
C THR A 319 -5.31 -40.69 -17.69
N ILE A 320 -6.32 -39.97 -17.19
CA ILE A 320 -7.44 -40.55 -16.45
C ILE A 320 -8.66 -40.55 -17.35
N VAL A 321 -9.33 -41.69 -17.49
CA VAL A 321 -10.55 -41.83 -18.29
C VAL A 321 -11.76 -41.72 -17.38
N VAL A 322 -12.59 -40.70 -17.60
CA VAL A 322 -13.79 -40.43 -16.80
C VAL A 322 -15.04 -40.62 -17.64
N GLN A 323 -15.94 -41.49 -17.20
CA GLN A 323 -17.26 -41.67 -17.80
C GLN A 323 -18.27 -40.74 -17.11
N CYS A 324 -18.90 -39.85 -17.86
CA CYS A 324 -19.96 -38.99 -17.34
C CYS A 324 -21.35 -39.62 -17.55
N PRO A 325 -22.31 -39.43 -16.62
CA PRO A 325 -23.67 -39.93 -16.80
C PRO A 325 -24.34 -39.34 -18.04
N GLY A 326 -24.93 -40.20 -18.88
CA GLY A 326 -25.66 -39.78 -20.08
C GLY A 326 -24.80 -39.44 -21.31
N GLU A 327 -23.48 -39.65 -21.24
CA GLU A 327 -22.58 -39.50 -22.39
C GLU A 327 -22.10 -40.87 -22.86
N GLU A 328 -22.11 -41.11 -24.17
CA GLU A 328 -21.61 -42.38 -24.76
C GLU A 328 -20.08 -42.44 -24.69
N ASP A 329 -19.42 -41.34 -25.03
CA ASP A 329 -17.96 -41.26 -25.08
C ASP A 329 -17.34 -40.88 -23.72
N PRO A 330 -16.31 -41.62 -23.26
CA PRO A 330 -15.59 -41.24 -22.06
C PRO A 330 -14.66 -40.05 -22.32
N ILE A 331 -14.43 -39.25 -21.28
CA ILE A 331 -13.55 -38.09 -21.32
C ILE A 331 -12.14 -38.51 -20.92
N TYR A 332 -11.17 -38.23 -21.80
CA TYR A 332 -9.75 -38.37 -21.51
C TYR A 332 -9.24 -37.11 -20.81
N VAL A 333 -8.84 -37.26 -19.56
CA VAL A 333 -8.46 -36.16 -18.68
C VAL A 333 -6.94 -36.15 -18.49
N GLU A 334 -6.34 -35.04 -18.90
CA GLU A 334 -4.92 -34.75 -18.75
C GLU A 334 -4.69 -33.72 -17.63
N ARG A 335 -3.42 -33.52 -17.25
CA ARG A 335 -3.04 -32.48 -16.30
C ARG A 335 -3.28 -31.10 -16.92
N VAL A 336 -3.80 -30.18 -16.13
CA VAL A 336 -4.01 -28.79 -16.52
C VAL A 336 -3.29 -27.85 -15.57
N GLU A 337 -3.01 -26.63 -16.06
CA GLU A 337 -2.31 -25.60 -15.29
C GLU A 337 -3.31 -24.62 -14.66
N TRP A 338 -3.11 -24.24 -13.41
CA TRP A 338 -3.73 -23.09 -12.76
C TRP A 338 -2.65 -22.05 -12.50
N HIS A 339 -2.99 -20.79 -12.74
CA HIS A 339 -2.09 -19.68 -12.55
C HIS A 339 -2.48 -18.89 -11.31
N ASN A 340 -1.51 -18.68 -10.43
CA ASN A 340 -1.62 -17.66 -9.39
C ASN A 340 -1.16 -16.33 -10.01
N TYR A 341 -2.06 -15.37 -10.12
CA TYR A 341 -1.75 -14.06 -10.70
C TYR A 341 -1.34 -13.07 -9.62
N LYS A 342 -0.48 -12.13 -10.00
CA LYS A 342 -0.19 -10.90 -9.24
C LYS A 342 -0.31 -9.71 -10.18
N TYR A 343 -0.76 -8.58 -9.67
CA TYR A 343 -0.74 -7.34 -10.43
C TYR A 343 0.68 -6.78 -10.51
N ALA A 344 1.07 -6.39 -11.71
CA ALA A 344 2.32 -5.73 -12.04
C ALA A 344 2.02 -4.51 -12.93
N LEU A 345 2.94 -3.57 -12.99
CA LEU A 345 2.83 -2.45 -13.94
C LEU A 345 3.57 -2.79 -15.22
N ASP A 346 2.96 -2.52 -16.38
CA ASP A 346 3.67 -2.59 -17.65
C ASP A 346 4.81 -1.57 -17.73
N GLU A 347 5.97 -2.00 -18.24
CA GLU A 347 7.14 -1.13 -18.28
C GLU A 347 6.96 0.06 -19.23
N GLN A 348 6.22 -0.13 -20.33
CA GLN A 348 6.02 0.85 -21.39
C GLN A 348 4.72 1.65 -21.21
N THR A 349 3.58 0.97 -21.06
CA THR A 349 2.26 1.62 -20.98
C THR A 349 1.95 2.11 -19.57
N LYS A 350 2.67 1.61 -18.56
CA LYS A 350 2.41 1.82 -17.12
C LYS A 350 1.04 1.33 -16.69
N GLU A 351 0.33 0.54 -17.49
CA GLU A 351 -0.98 -0.01 -17.15
C GLU A 351 -0.85 -1.15 -16.15
N ILE A 352 -1.92 -1.40 -15.38
CA ILE A 352 -1.98 -2.52 -14.45
C ILE A 352 -2.29 -3.77 -15.26
N GLN A 353 -1.39 -4.75 -15.21
CA GLN A 353 -1.55 -6.03 -15.89
C GLN A 353 -1.33 -7.19 -14.93
N GLU A 354 -1.85 -8.35 -15.33
CA GLU A 354 -1.70 -9.60 -14.59
C GLU A 354 -0.43 -10.32 -15.02
N SER A 355 0.41 -10.65 -14.05
CA SER A 355 1.60 -11.48 -14.25
C SER A 355 1.46 -12.78 -13.47
N VAL A 356 1.93 -13.88 -14.04
CA VAL A 356 1.88 -15.20 -13.39
C VAL A 356 2.96 -15.27 -12.30
N ALA A 357 2.53 -15.30 -11.05
CA ALA A 357 3.39 -15.46 -9.87
C ALA A 357 3.81 -16.92 -9.64
N GLY A 358 2.90 -17.86 -9.91
CA GLY A 358 3.14 -19.29 -9.78
C GLY A 358 2.17 -20.14 -10.59
N ILE A 359 2.55 -21.40 -10.81
CA ILE A 359 1.81 -22.35 -11.62
C ILE A 359 1.57 -23.61 -10.78
N PHE A 360 0.34 -24.07 -10.72
CA PHE A 360 -0.04 -25.36 -10.13
C PHE A 360 -0.51 -26.28 -11.26
N ARG A 361 0.11 -27.44 -11.45
CA ARG A 361 -0.27 -28.42 -12.48
C ARG A 361 -0.77 -29.72 -11.84
N GLN A 362 -1.99 -30.10 -12.18
CA GLN A 362 -2.63 -31.32 -11.67
C GLN A 362 -3.79 -31.73 -12.58
N TYR A 363 -4.27 -32.96 -12.46
CA TYR A 363 -5.55 -33.34 -13.07
C TYR A 363 -6.69 -32.48 -12.49
N PRO A 364 -7.61 -31.95 -13.32
CA PRO A 364 -8.75 -31.13 -12.89
C PRO A 364 -9.85 -31.96 -12.22
N LEU A 365 -9.48 -32.87 -11.33
CA LEU A 365 -10.39 -33.80 -10.66
C LEU A 365 -10.27 -33.69 -9.15
N LYS A 366 -11.38 -34.00 -8.48
CA LYS A 366 -11.46 -34.22 -7.04
C LYS A 366 -12.49 -35.30 -6.73
N LEU A 367 -12.30 -36.05 -5.65
CA LEU A 367 -13.33 -36.98 -5.15
C LEU A 367 -14.64 -36.25 -4.86
N ALA A 368 -15.76 -36.87 -5.24
CA ALA A 368 -17.02 -36.16 -5.36
C ALA A 368 -18.24 -36.92 -4.80
N TRP A 369 -18.05 -37.83 -3.85
CA TRP A 369 -19.18 -38.38 -3.09
C TRP A 369 -19.77 -37.35 -2.13
N ALA A 370 -18.91 -36.49 -1.56
CA ALA A 370 -19.32 -35.40 -0.71
C ALA A 370 -18.48 -34.12 -0.92
N ILE A 371 -19.14 -32.98 -0.76
CA ILE A 371 -18.52 -31.65 -0.76
C ILE A 371 -19.20 -30.78 0.29
N THR A 372 -18.50 -29.79 0.83
CA THR A 372 -19.13 -28.83 1.73
C THR A 372 -19.99 -27.82 0.98
N ILE A 373 -21.07 -27.36 1.62
CA ILE A 373 -21.94 -26.30 1.08
C ILE A 373 -21.14 -25.04 0.74
N HIS A 374 -20.11 -24.71 1.53
CA HIS A 374 -19.21 -23.60 1.24
C HIS A 374 -18.45 -23.78 -0.08
N LYS A 375 -17.89 -24.98 -0.32
CA LYS A 375 -17.14 -25.28 -1.54
C LYS A 375 -18.03 -25.55 -2.76
N SER A 376 -19.33 -25.78 -2.55
CA SER A 376 -20.29 -25.91 -3.65
C SER A 376 -20.80 -24.56 -4.19
N GLN A 377 -20.46 -23.45 -3.55
CA GLN A 377 -20.82 -22.11 -4.05
C GLN A 377 -20.30 -21.90 -5.48
N GLY A 378 -21.10 -21.22 -6.30
CA GLY A 378 -20.88 -21.12 -7.74
C GLY A 378 -21.20 -22.39 -8.57
N LEU A 379 -21.08 -23.60 -7.99
CA LEU A 379 -21.29 -24.87 -8.71
C LEU A 379 -22.78 -25.18 -8.97
N THR A 380 -23.02 -26.09 -9.92
CA THR A 380 -24.37 -26.56 -10.29
C THR A 380 -24.34 -28.07 -10.46
N PHE A 381 -25.29 -28.76 -9.84
CA PHE A 381 -25.44 -30.21 -9.85
C PHE A 381 -26.78 -30.63 -10.43
N ASP A 382 -26.80 -31.78 -11.11
CA ASP A 382 -28.03 -32.39 -11.60
C ASP A 382 -28.75 -33.14 -10.47
N LYS A 383 -27.99 -33.83 -9.61
CA LYS A 383 -28.50 -34.61 -8.49
C LYS A 383 -27.69 -34.37 -7.22
N ALA A 384 -28.34 -34.02 -6.11
CA ALA A 384 -27.66 -33.81 -4.84
C ALA A 384 -28.47 -34.28 -3.64
N ILE A 385 -27.77 -34.83 -2.65
CA ILE A 385 -28.29 -35.18 -1.33
C ILE A 385 -27.91 -34.07 -0.36
N ILE A 386 -28.88 -33.51 0.35
CA ILE A 386 -28.66 -32.36 1.22
C ILE A 386 -29.16 -32.66 2.62
N ASP A 387 -28.28 -32.49 3.60
CA ASP A 387 -28.66 -32.37 5.00
C ASP A 387 -28.85 -30.90 5.34
N ALA A 388 -30.10 -30.44 5.21
CA ALA A 388 -30.45 -29.05 5.45
C ALA A 388 -30.66 -28.71 6.93
N ASN A 389 -30.89 -29.71 7.79
CA ASN A 389 -31.11 -29.49 9.23
C ASN A 389 -29.79 -29.25 9.98
N ALA A 390 -28.65 -29.70 9.45
CA ALA A 390 -27.33 -29.43 10.02
C ALA A 390 -26.84 -27.99 9.79
N ALA A 391 -27.60 -27.15 9.06
CA ALA A 391 -27.20 -25.78 8.77
C ALA A 391 -27.17 -24.90 10.02
N PHE A 392 -26.09 -24.15 10.20
CA PHE A 392 -25.81 -23.35 11.40
C PHE A 392 -25.64 -21.86 11.10
N THR A 393 -25.62 -21.48 9.82
CA THR A 393 -25.46 -20.09 9.36
C THR A 393 -26.58 -19.66 8.42
N HIS A 394 -26.86 -18.36 8.40
CA HIS A 394 -27.79 -17.77 7.44
C HIS A 394 -27.39 -18.11 5.99
N GLY A 395 -28.39 -18.37 5.15
CA GLY A 395 -28.20 -18.59 3.72
C GLY A 395 -27.60 -19.95 3.33
N GLN A 396 -27.08 -20.74 4.28
CA GLN A 396 -26.48 -22.04 4.00
C GLN A 396 -27.47 -23.04 3.36
N VAL A 397 -28.70 -23.12 3.87
CA VAL A 397 -29.78 -23.94 3.28
C VAL A 397 -30.11 -23.47 1.85
N TYR A 398 -30.22 -22.16 1.66
CA TYR A 398 -30.48 -21.58 0.33
C TYR A 398 -29.35 -21.89 -0.67
N VAL A 399 -28.09 -21.74 -0.25
CA VAL A 399 -26.92 -22.07 -1.07
C VAL A 399 -26.96 -23.53 -1.48
N ALA A 400 -27.16 -24.44 -0.52
CA ALA A 400 -27.22 -25.87 -0.77
C ALA A 400 -28.31 -26.23 -1.79
N LEU A 401 -29.55 -25.78 -1.56
CA LEU A 401 -30.69 -26.09 -2.43
C LEU A 401 -30.54 -25.47 -3.82
N SER A 402 -30.04 -24.24 -3.90
CA SER A 402 -29.83 -23.53 -5.18
C SER A 402 -28.72 -24.14 -6.05
N ARG A 403 -28.00 -25.18 -5.57
CA ARG A 403 -27.03 -25.91 -6.39
C ARG A 403 -27.68 -26.86 -7.37
N CYS A 404 -28.87 -27.38 -7.07
CA CYS A 404 -29.58 -28.29 -7.97
C CYS A 404 -30.20 -27.53 -9.15
N ARG A 405 -30.28 -28.18 -10.32
CA ARG A 405 -30.99 -27.64 -11.49
C ARG A 405 -32.51 -27.79 -11.40
N SER A 406 -32.98 -28.86 -10.77
CA SER A 406 -34.41 -29.16 -10.64
C SER A 406 -34.74 -29.72 -9.25
N LEU A 407 -36.03 -29.72 -8.90
CA LEU A 407 -36.52 -30.25 -7.62
C LEU A 407 -36.40 -31.78 -7.57
N GLU A 408 -36.54 -32.48 -8.71
CA GLU A 408 -36.44 -33.94 -8.82
C GLU A 408 -35.02 -34.44 -8.61
N GLY A 409 -34.02 -33.62 -8.93
CA GLY A 409 -32.61 -33.92 -8.66
C GLY A 409 -32.24 -33.82 -7.18
N LEU A 410 -33.06 -33.14 -6.38
CA LEU A 410 -32.81 -32.93 -4.97
C LEU A 410 -33.33 -34.10 -4.13
N VAL A 411 -32.53 -34.54 -3.15
CA VAL A 411 -32.98 -35.43 -2.07
C VAL A 411 -32.59 -34.82 -0.72
N LEU A 412 -33.54 -34.79 0.21
CA LEU A 412 -33.30 -34.38 1.59
C LEU A 412 -33.06 -35.60 2.46
N THR A 413 -32.07 -35.54 3.35
CA THR A 413 -31.84 -36.61 4.35
C THR A 413 -32.90 -36.60 5.44
N GLN A 414 -33.49 -35.44 5.72
CA GLN A 414 -34.51 -35.23 6.73
C GLN A 414 -35.50 -34.15 6.28
N PRO A 415 -36.75 -34.18 6.76
CA PRO A 415 -37.71 -33.13 6.47
C PRO A 415 -37.24 -31.80 7.08
N LEU A 416 -37.40 -30.72 6.33
CA LEU A 416 -37.06 -29.38 6.76
C LEU A 416 -38.16 -28.87 7.69
N ALA A 417 -37.77 -28.46 8.90
CA ALA A 417 -38.65 -27.71 9.78
C ALA A 417 -38.63 -26.20 9.41
N PRO A 418 -39.73 -25.45 9.61
CA PRO A 418 -39.73 -24.01 9.40
C PRO A 418 -38.64 -23.25 10.16
N GLY A 419 -38.24 -23.76 11.35
CA GLY A 419 -37.17 -23.19 12.18
C GLY A 419 -35.74 -23.46 11.69
N SER A 420 -35.55 -24.37 10.73
CA SER A 420 -34.22 -24.69 10.16
C SER A 420 -33.72 -23.62 9.17
N ILE A 421 -34.60 -22.70 8.74
CA ILE A 421 -34.24 -21.58 7.87
C ILE A 421 -33.81 -20.40 8.75
N ILE A 422 -32.50 -20.30 8.98
CA ILE A 422 -31.91 -19.18 9.71
C ILE A 422 -32.02 -17.92 8.84
N SER A 423 -32.75 -16.91 9.32
CA SER A 423 -32.87 -15.60 8.67
C SER A 423 -32.23 -14.50 9.52
N ASP A 424 -31.37 -13.70 8.91
CA ASP A 424 -30.80 -12.52 9.55
C ASP A 424 -31.66 -11.28 9.25
N ALA A 425 -32.21 -10.66 10.30
CA ALA A 425 -33.08 -9.48 10.18
C ALA A 425 -32.33 -8.26 9.59
N THR A 426 -31.03 -8.15 9.85
CA THR A 426 -30.18 -7.09 9.29
C THR A 426 -30.08 -7.23 7.78
N ILE A 427 -29.90 -8.46 7.27
CA ILE A 427 -29.87 -8.73 5.82
C ILE A 427 -31.23 -8.46 5.18
N GLN A 428 -32.32 -8.85 5.83
CA GLN A 428 -33.67 -8.59 5.32
C GLN A 428 -33.96 -7.08 5.21
N GLY A 429 -33.64 -6.33 6.26
CA GLY A 429 -33.78 -4.87 6.25
C GLY A 429 -32.94 -4.21 5.15
N PHE A 430 -31.70 -4.66 4.98
CA PHE A 430 -30.80 -4.17 3.94
C PHE A 430 -31.33 -4.46 2.53
N ASN A 431 -31.72 -5.71 2.24
CA ASN A 431 -32.26 -6.08 0.93
C ASN A 431 -33.55 -5.33 0.61
N GLY A 432 -34.46 -5.17 1.59
CA GLY A 432 -35.67 -4.37 1.40
C GLY A 432 -35.38 -2.90 1.10
N ASN A 433 -34.29 -2.34 1.64
CA ASN A 433 -33.83 -1.00 1.31
C ASN A 433 -33.29 -0.93 -0.13
N VAL A 434 -32.49 -1.91 -0.54
CA VAL A 434 -31.94 -2.01 -1.91
C VAL A 434 -33.05 -2.13 -2.96
N GLU A 435 -34.08 -2.94 -2.70
CA GLU A 435 -35.21 -3.11 -3.61
C GLU A 435 -36.03 -1.82 -3.80
N LYS A 436 -36.21 -1.05 -2.73
CA LYS A 436 -36.97 0.21 -2.77
C LYS A 436 -36.19 1.36 -3.43
N ASN A 437 -34.86 1.35 -3.32
CA ASN A 437 -33.99 2.45 -3.73
C ASN A 437 -33.10 2.09 -4.92
N GLN A 438 -33.68 1.45 -5.95
CA GLN A 438 -32.94 1.20 -7.18
C GLN A 438 -32.69 2.50 -7.95
N PRO A 439 -31.46 2.73 -8.45
CA PRO A 439 -31.14 3.92 -9.21
C PRO A 439 -31.83 3.89 -10.58
N GLY A 440 -32.33 5.03 -11.02
CA GLY A 440 -32.81 5.24 -12.40
C GLY A 440 -31.77 5.94 -13.27
N HIS A 441 -32.12 6.17 -14.54
CA HIS A 441 -31.28 6.94 -15.47
C HIS A 441 -31.03 8.38 -15.01
N GLU A 442 -31.99 8.99 -14.31
CA GLU A 442 -31.82 10.34 -13.73
C GLU A 442 -30.70 10.36 -12.67
N ALA A 443 -30.66 9.36 -11.78
CA ALA A 443 -29.60 9.24 -10.79
C ALA A 443 -28.22 9.04 -11.44
N LEU A 444 -28.16 8.31 -12.55
CA LEU A 444 -26.92 8.16 -13.34
C LEU A 444 -26.47 9.50 -13.92
N GLN A 445 -27.37 10.27 -14.53
CA GLN A 445 -27.03 11.56 -15.13
C GLN A 445 -26.54 12.56 -14.06
N THR A 446 -27.24 12.66 -12.94
CA THR A 446 -26.82 13.49 -11.80
C THR A 446 -25.45 13.08 -11.27
N ALA A 447 -25.20 11.77 -11.11
CA ALA A 447 -23.91 11.26 -10.66
C ALA A 447 -22.78 11.51 -11.68
N ARG A 448 -23.07 11.36 -12.99
CA ARG A 448 -22.13 11.64 -14.08
C ARG A 448 -21.76 13.12 -14.10
N GLN A 449 -22.75 13.99 -14.00
CA GLN A 449 -22.54 15.44 -13.96
C GLN A 449 -21.71 15.85 -12.74
N ALA A 450 -22.10 15.41 -11.54
CA ALA A 450 -21.38 15.68 -10.30
C ALA A 450 -19.92 15.18 -10.37
N TYR A 451 -19.69 14.02 -10.99
CA TYR A 451 -18.34 13.50 -11.17
C TYR A 451 -17.49 14.37 -12.08
N GLN A 452 -17.99 14.72 -13.27
CA GLN A 452 -17.26 15.60 -14.21
C GLN A 452 -16.99 16.97 -13.61
N GLN A 453 -17.99 17.52 -12.92
CA GLN A 453 -17.85 18.76 -12.19
C GLN A 453 -16.71 18.67 -11.16
N ARG A 454 -16.70 17.63 -10.32
CA ARG A 454 -15.68 17.46 -9.29
C ARG A 454 -14.29 17.37 -9.91
N LEU A 455 -14.13 16.56 -10.96
CA LEU A 455 -12.84 16.45 -11.66
C LEU A 455 -12.37 17.78 -12.25
N LEU A 456 -13.29 18.59 -12.79
CA LEU A 456 -12.96 19.89 -13.35
C LEU A 456 -12.56 20.90 -12.26
N LEU A 457 -13.30 20.94 -11.16
CA LEU A 457 -12.96 21.77 -10.01
C LEU A 457 -11.61 21.34 -9.40
N ASP A 458 -11.38 20.04 -9.25
CA ASP A 458 -10.12 19.49 -8.79
C ASP A 458 -8.98 19.81 -9.76
N LEU A 459 -9.20 19.82 -11.09
CA LEU A 459 -8.18 20.20 -12.08
C LEU A 459 -7.71 21.64 -11.89
N PHE A 460 -8.63 22.57 -11.60
CA PHE A 460 -8.30 23.98 -11.44
C PHE A 460 -8.10 24.42 -9.98
N ASP A 461 -8.26 23.55 -8.98
CA ASP A 461 -7.91 23.87 -7.60
C ASP A 461 -6.39 23.81 -7.37
N PHE A 462 -5.78 24.94 -7.04
CA PHE A 462 -4.36 25.07 -6.73
C PHE A 462 -4.06 25.22 -5.24
N SER A 463 -5.07 25.09 -4.37
CA SER A 463 -4.94 25.27 -2.91
C SER A 463 -3.93 24.32 -2.26
N VAL A 464 -3.91 23.05 -2.68
CA VAL A 464 -2.99 22.03 -2.18
C VAL A 464 -1.55 22.36 -2.57
N LEU A 465 -1.33 22.72 -3.84
CA LEU A 465 -0.01 23.15 -4.32
C LEU A 465 0.47 24.39 -3.59
N GLY A 466 -0.39 25.41 -3.43
CA GLY A 466 -0.06 26.62 -2.66
C GLY A 466 0.36 26.30 -1.22
N ARG A 467 -0.38 25.44 -0.52
CA ARG A 467 -0.01 24.99 0.84
C ARG A 467 1.33 24.26 0.89
N ARG A 468 1.64 23.42 -0.10
CA ARG A 468 2.93 22.72 -0.19
C ARG A 468 4.09 23.66 -0.48
N ILE A 469 3.90 24.63 -1.37
CA ILE A 469 4.90 25.68 -1.64
C ILE A 469 5.15 26.48 -0.36
N GLY A 470 4.10 26.90 0.35
CA GLY A 470 4.23 27.62 1.62
C GLY A 470 4.91 26.80 2.72
N TYR A 471 4.62 25.49 2.82
CA TYR A 471 5.32 24.59 3.73
C TYR A 471 6.81 24.45 3.38
N PHE A 472 7.12 24.32 2.08
CA PHE A 472 8.50 24.25 1.61
C PHE A 472 9.27 25.54 1.90
N TYR A 473 8.67 26.71 1.64
CA TYR A 473 9.20 28.01 2.00
C TYR A 473 9.48 28.12 3.50
N LYS A 474 8.51 27.74 4.34
CA LYS A 474 8.66 27.74 5.81
C LYS A 474 9.84 26.87 6.25
N LEU A 475 9.96 25.66 5.71
CA LEU A 475 11.03 24.72 6.07
C LEU A 475 12.42 25.25 5.63
N LEU A 476 12.51 25.88 4.47
CA LEU A 476 13.74 26.55 4.01
C LEU A 476 14.14 27.70 4.92
N ARG A 477 13.17 28.49 5.40
CA ARG A 477 13.42 29.61 6.31
C ARG A 477 13.85 29.14 7.71
N GLU A 478 13.22 28.10 8.24
CA GLU A 478 13.58 27.49 9.54
C GLU A 478 15.02 26.95 9.53
N HIS A 479 15.46 26.42 8.39
CA HIS A 479 16.80 25.87 8.23
C HIS A 479 17.79 26.80 7.52
N ALA A 480 17.44 28.07 7.26
CA ALA A 480 18.27 29.02 6.50
C ALA A 480 19.71 29.12 7.02
N GLY A 481 19.92 28.98 8.33
CA GLY A 481 21.25 28.98 8.93
C GLY A 481 22.16 27.78 8.56
N SER A 482 21.64 26.77 7.88
CA SER A 482 22.34 25.54 7.48
C SER A 482 22.30 25.27 5.97
N LEU A 483 21.66 26.16 5.21
CA LEU A 483 21.55 26.09 3.76
C LEU A 483 22.60 26.98 3.12
N ALA A 484 23.00 26.63 1.91
CA ALA A 484 23.80 27.50 1.07
C ALA A 484 22.91 28.46 0.26
N GLY A 485 23.32 29.73 0.16
CA GLY A 485 22.65 30.79 -0.57
C GLY A 485 21.36 31.23 0.10
N ASN A 486 20.46 31.81 -0.70
CA ASN A 486 19.13 32.21 -0.24
C ASN A 486 17.99 31.52 -1.02
N PRO A 487 17.89 30.17 -0.97
CA PRO A 487 16.81 29.44 -1.64
C PRO A 487 15.43 29.83 -1.07
N ALA A 488 15.38 30.34 0.17
CA ALA A 488 14.14 30.84 0.77
C ALA A 488 13.62 32.08 0.02
N GLU A 489 14.46 33.02 -0.39
CA GLU A 489 14.02 34.18 -1.19
C GLU A 489 13.45 33.77 -2.54
N VAL A 490 14.14 32.88 -3.26
CA VAL A 490 13.66 32.38 -4.57
C VAL A 490 12.29 31.72 -4.45
N ILE A 491 12.13 30.81 -3.47
CA ILE A 491 10.86 30.13 -3.22
C ILE A 491 9.80 31.10 -2.67
N GLY A 492 10.18 32.13 -1.91
CA GLY A 492 9.27 33.17 -1.44
C GLY A 492 8.72 34.04 -2.57
N THR A 493 9.57 34.47 -3.51
CA THR A 493 9.12 35.17 -4.73
C THR A 493 8.25 34.28 -5.60
N MET A 494 8.61 33.00 -5.72
CA MET A 494 7.81 32.00 -6.42
C MET A 494 6.43 31.80 -5.78
N GLU A 495 6.37 31.69 -4.45
CA GLU A 495 5.11 31.56 -3.69
C GLU A 495 4.21 32.78 -3.89
N LEU A 496 4.78 33.99 -3.84
CA LEU A 496 4.05 35.23 -4.07
C LEU A 496 3.47 35.28 -5.49
N ASN A 497 4.30 34.99 -6.51
CA ASN A 497 3.90 34.99 -7.91
C ASN A 497 2.85 33.90 -8.20
N PHE A 498 3.01 32.71 -7.62
CA PHE A 498 2.04 31.63 -7.70
C PHE A 498 0.70 32.05 -7.09
N ARG A 499 0.72 32.71 -5.92
CA ARG A 499 -0.50 33.17 -5.26
C ARG A 499 -1.25 34.19 -6.11
N THR A 500 -0.57 35.23 -6.59
CA THR A 500 -1.21 36.34 -7.33
C THR A 500 -1.63 35.95 -8.75
N THR A 501 -0.85 35.12 -9.43
CA THR A 501 -1.05 34.83 -10.86
C THR A 501 -1.81 33.53 -11.11
N ILE A 502 -1.67 32.53 -10.23
CA ILE A 502 -2.32 31.22 -10.38
C ILE A 502 -3.46 31.07 -9.40
N ALA A 503 -3.21 31.18 -8.09
CA ALA A 503 -4.22 30.87 -7.07
C ALA A 503 -5.41 31.84 -7.10
N ASP A 504 -5.16 33.16 -7.14
CA ASP A 504 -6.22 34.17 -7.17
C ASP A 504 -7.04 34.11 -8.48
N VAL A 505 -6.36 33.86 -9.60
CA VAL A 505 -7.01 33.71 -10.92
C VAL A 505 -7.85 32.43 -10.97
N SER A 506 -7.34 31.33 -10.41
CA SER A 506 -8.09 30.06 -10.26
C SER A 506 -9.35 30.26 -9.41
N HIS A 507 -9.27 30.97 -8.28
CA HIS A 507 -10.44 31.21 -7.43
C HIS A 507 -11.53 31.99 -8.17
N LYS A 508 -11.15 33.04 -8.92
CA LYS A 508 -12.08 33.78 -9.79
C LYS A 508 -12.64 32.90 -10.92
N PHE A 509 -11.80 32.04 -11.49
CA PHE A 509 -12.17 31.12 -12.55
C PHE A 509 -13.19 30.08 -12.09
N ALA A 510 -13.04 29.53 -10.88
CA ALA A 510 -14.02 28.61 -10.29
C ALA A 510 -15.41 29.25 -10.25
N GLY A 511 -15.52 30.51 -9.79
CA GLY A 511 -16.77 31.27 -9.82
C GLY A 511 -17.32 31.54 -11.23
N GLN A 512 -16.45 31.64 -12.24
CA GLN A 512 -16.86 31.77 -13.64
C GLN A 512 -17.44 30.46 -14.19
N LEU A 513 -16.84 29.30 -13.87
CA LEU A 513 -17.37 27.99 -14.28
C LEU A 513 -18.79 27.79 -13.76
N VAL A 514 -19.06 28.16 -12.51
CA VAL A 514 -20.41 28.12 -11.93
C VAL A 514 -21.41 28.90 -12.77
N LYS A 515 -21.04 30.10 -13.23
CA LYS A 515 -21.90 30.97 -14.05
C LYS A 515 -22.13 30.44 -15.47
N LEU A 516 -21.20 29.66 -16.01
CA LEU A 516 -21.29 29.05 -17.34
C LEU A 516 -22.04 27.72 -17.36
N GLY A 517 -22.80 27.41 -16.31
CA GLY A 517 -23.64 26.21 -16.30
C GLY A 517 -22.92 24.93 -15.87
N LEU A 518 -21.82 25.02 -15.09
CA LEU A 518 -21.14 23.85 -14.53
C LEU A 518 -22.08 22.89 -13.77
N TYR A 519 -23.14 23.42 -13.16
CA TYR A 519 -24.17 22.66 -12.43
C TYR A 519 -25.42 22.35 -13.25
N GLN A 520 -25.47 22.76 -14.53
CA GLN A 520 -26.68 22.67 -15.36
C GLN A 520 -26.57 21.59 -16.43
N GLU A 521 -25.37 21.36 -16.98
CA GLU A 521 -25.15 20.39 -18.06
C GLU A 521 -23.90 19.53 -17.82
N ILE A 522 -23.78 18.46 -18.61
CA ILE A 522 -22.59 17.60 -18.65
C ILE A 522 -21.45 18.37 -19.30
N VAL A 523 -20.30 18.42 -18.63
CA VAL A 523 -19.13 19.20 -19.06
C VAL A 523 -18.63 18.79 -20.45
N GLU A 524 -18.67 17.50 -20.78
CA GLU A 524 -18.26 17.00 -22.11
C GLU A 524 -19.19 17.44 -23.25
N GLU A 525 -20.45 17.78 -22.95
CA GLU A 525 -21.49 18.08 -23.94
C GLU A 525 -21.70 19.61 -24.10
N ASN A 526 -21.32 20.40 -23.09
CA ASN A 526 -21.45 21.86 -23.10
C ASN A 526 -20.29 22.53 -23.87
N ARG A 527 -20.61 23.11 -25.03
CA ARG A 527 -19.61 23.74 -25.92
C ARG A 527 -18.95 24.98 -25.33
N ASP A 528 -19.70 25.82 -24.63
CA ASP A 528 -19.20 27.08 -24.08
C ASP A 528 -18.23 26.82 -22.92
N LEU A 529 -18.58 25.86 -22.07
CA LEU A 529 -17.75 25.43 -20.96
C LEU A 529 -16.48 24.74 -21.46
N GLN A 530 -16.57 23.89 -22.48
CA GLN A 530 -15.39 23.31 -23.15
C GLN A 530 -14.47 24.38 -23.72
N ALA A 531 -14.99 25.35 -24.47
CA ALA A 531 -14.18 26.43 -25.04
C ALA A 531 -13.45 27.22 -23.95
N ARG A 532 -14.14 27.50 -22.83
CA ARG A 532 -13.53 28.20 -21.71
C ARG A 532 -12.48 27.36 -20.97
N VAL A 533 -12.72 26.06 -20.79
CA VAL A 533 -11.76 25.13 -20.19
C VAL A 533 -10.49 25.03 -21.02
N LYS A 534 -10.58 24.98 -22.36
CA LYS A 534 -9.39 24.97 -23.25
C LYS A 534 -8.50 26.20 -23.05
N GLN A 535 -9.11 27.39 -23.00
CA GLN A 535 -8.40 28.65 -22.77
C GLN A 535 -7.73 28.67 -21.39
N ALA A 536 -8.46 28.25 -20.35
CA ALA A 536 -7.93 28.19 -18.99
C ALA A 536 -6.81 27.15 -18.87
N ALA A 537 -6.99 25.96 -19.42
CA ALA A 537 -5.98 24.90 -19.44
C ALA A 537 -4.69 25.37 -20.12
N THR A 538 -4.80 26.10 -21.23
CA THR A 538 -3.65 26.72 -21.91
C THR A 538 -2.93 27.70 -21.01
N TYR A 539 -3.66 28.70 -20.48
CA TYR A 539 -3.11 29.71 -19.57
C TYR A 539 -2.43 29.11 -18.34
N PHE A 540 -3.12 28.21 -17.62
CA PHE A 540 -2.59 27.62 -16.39
C PHE A 540 -1.43 26.66 -16.65
N SER A 541 -1.44 25.89 -17.74
CA SER A 541 -0.31 25.01 -18.08
C SER A 541 0.98 25.79 -18.33
N GLU A 542 0.91 26.87 -19.11
CA GLU A 542 2.05 27.74 -19.40
C GLU A 542 2.56 28.42 -18.13
N LYS A 543 1.65 29.01 -17.35
CA LYS A 543 2.03 29.68 -16.09
C LYS A 543 2.58 28.71 -15.06
N LEU A 544 2.08 27.49 -14.97
CA LEU A 544 2.61 26.47 -14.06
C LEU A 544 4.01 26.00 -14.50
N GLY A 545 4.23 25.88 -15.81
CA GLY A 545 5.54 25.61 -16.40
C GLY A 545 6.57 26.69 -16.08
N GLU A 546 6.23 27.95 -16.39
CA GLU A 546 7.11 29.13 -16.22
C GLU A 546 7.36 29.49 -14.76
N LEU A 547 6.30 29.51 -13.92
CA LEU A 547 6.37 30.07 -12.57
C LEU A 547 6.68 29.03 -11.50
N LEU A 548 6.54 27.73 -11.78
CA LEU A 548 6.76 26.68 -10.79
C LEU A 548 7.76 25.63 -11.27
N LEU A 549 7.49 24.94 -12.40
CA LEU A 549 8.34 23.82 -12.83
C LEU A 549 9.76 24.24 -13.24
N GLN A 550 9.91 25.32 -14.02
CA GLN A 550 11.22 25.83 -14.43
C GLN A 550 12.07 26.31 -13.22
N PRO A 551 11.56 27.19 -12.32
CA PRO A 551 12.28 27.59 -11.12
C PRO A 551 12.62 26.41 -10.19
N LEU A 552 11.70 25.44 -10.02
CA LEU A 552 11.97 24.24 -9.23
C LEU A 552 13.05 23.35 -9.87
N LYS A 553 13.17 23.29 -11.20
CA LYS A 553 14.30 22.57 -11.84
C LYS A 553 15.63 23.32 -11.65
N ALA A 554 15.60 24.64 -11.66
CA ALA A 554 16.79 25.47 -11.56
C ALA A 554 17.34 25.59 -10.13
N ILE A 555 16.50 25.44 -9.10
CA ILE A 555 16.92 25.61 -7.72
C ILE A 555 17.86 24.49 -7.27
N THR A 556 19.01 24.88 -6.72
CA THR A 556 19.97 23.95 -6.11
C THR A 556 19.97 24.16 -4.60
N ILE A 557 19.63 23.12 -3.84
CA ILE A 557 19.58 23.18 -2.38
C ILE A 557 20.76 22.38 -1.82
N GLU A 558 21.74 23.08 -1.27
CA GLU A 558 22.89 22.48 -0.62
C GLU A 558 22.82 22.69 0.89
N THR A 559 23.07 21.62 1.64
CA THR A 559 23.13 21.66 3.11
C THR A 559 24.06 20.59 3.64
N ASP A 560 24.80 20.91 4.69
CA ASP A 560 25.70 19.97 5.36
C ASP A 560 24.95 19.06 6.36
N ASN A 561 23.70 19.38 6.70
CA ASN A 561 22.88 18.58 7.61
C ASN A 561 22.14 17.46 6.85
N LYS A 562 22.49 16.20 7.15
CA LYS A 562 21.94 15.01 6.46
C LYS A 562 20.42 14.85 6.63
N GLU A 563 19.88 15.13 7.81
CA GLU A 563 18.44 14.99 8.09
C GLU A 563 17.62 16.10 7.42
N VAL A 564 18.13 17.32 7.44
CA VAL A 564 17.54 18.47 6.72
C VAL A 564 17.57 18.20 5.22
N ARG A 565 18.69 17.69 4.68
CA ARG A 565 18.81 17.31 3.26
C ARG A 565 17.74 16.30 2.86
N LYS A 566 17.57 15.24 3.65
CA LYS A 566 16.57 14.19 3.38
C LYS A 566 15.15 14.73 3.40
N THR A 567 14.84 15.57 4.39
CA THR A 567 13.50 16.16 4.55
C THR A 567 13.18 17.14 3.42
N LEU A 568 14.10 18.06 3.10
CA LEU A 568 13.94 19.02 2.00
C LEU A 568 13.83 18.32 0.65
N LYS A 569 14.64 17.28 0.41
CA LYS A 569 14.55 16.47 -0.80
C LYS A 569 13.18 15.81 -0.95
N GLN A 570 12.66 15.21 0.12
CA GLN A 570 11.34 14.57 0.10
C GLN A 570 10.21 15.58 -0.18
N VAL A 571 10.28 16.77 0.44
CA VAL A 571 9.28 17.83 0.23
C VAL A 571 9.36 18.37 -1.20
N TYR A 572 10.57 18.60 -1.70
CA TYR A 572 10.83 19.01 -3.07
C TYR A 572 10.30 18.01 -4.09
N GLU A 573 10.63 16.72 -3.95
CA GLU A 573 10.18 15.65 -4.85
C GLU A 573 8.64 15.57 -4.87
N ASN A 574 7.99 15.65 -3.71
CA ASN A 574 6.53 15.64 -3.62
C ASN A 574 5.89 16.88 -4.27
N LEU A 575 6.46 18.07 -4.05
CA LEU A 575 5.97 19.31 -4.64
C LEU A 575 6.12 19.28 -6.17
N TYR A 576 7.29 18.86 -6.65
CA TYR A 576 7.56 18.76 -8.08
C TYR A 576 6.63 17.74 -8.74
N GLN A 577 6.45 16.55 -8.16
CA GLN A 577 5.56 15.53 -8.71
C GLN A 577 4.12 16.04 -8.82
N ASP A 578 3.60 16.67 -7.75
CA ASP A 578 2.22 17.20 -7.75
C ASP A 578 2.06 18.30 -8.81
N ALA A 579 3.06 19.16 -8.97
CA ALA A 579 3.06 20.20 -10.00
C ALA A 579 3.12 19.59 -11.42
N PHE A 580 3.95 18.56 -11.61
CA PHE A 580 4.10 17.87 -12.88
C PHE A 580 2.82 17.15 -13.30
N ILE A 581 2.19 16.39 -12.40
CA ILE A 581 0.91 15.72 -12.65
C ILE A 581 -0.15 16.76 -13.04
N LYS A 582 -0.20 17.88 -12.33
CA LYS A 582 -1.17 18.95 -12.59
C LYS A 582 -0.94 19.58 -13.96
N GLU A 583 0.31 19.86 -14.33
CA GLU A 583 0.68 20.39 -15.63
C GLU A 583 0.33 19.43 -16.76
N ALA A 584 0.69 18.15 -16.65
CA ALA A 584 0.35 17.13 -17.64
C ALA A 584 -1.17 17.01 -17.84
N CYS A 585 -1.96 17.02 -16.76
CA CYS A 585 -3.42 17.03 -16.84
C CYS A 585 -3.95 18.26 -17.59
N LEU A 586 -3.41 19.45 -17.31
CA LEU A 586 -3.80 20.70 -17.98
C LEU A 586 -3.44 20.68 -19.47
N GLN A 587 -2.28 20.12 -19.84
CA GLN A 587 -1.85 19.99 -21.24
C GLN A 587 -2.84 19.17 -22.07
N VAL A 588 -3.31 18.04 -21.54
CA VAL A 588 -4.30 17.20 -22.25
C VAL A 588 -5.66 17.90 -22.37
N CYS A 589 -6.03 18.73 -21.39
CA CYS A 589 -7.26 19.51 -21.46
C CYS A 589 -7.22 20.71 -22.43
N LYS A 590 -6.10 21.01 -23.09
CA LYS A 590 -6.01 22.03 -24.16
C LYS A 590 -6.89 21.70 -25.36
N GLU A 591 -7.03 20.41 -25.67
CA GLU A 591 -7.90 19.92 -26.75
C GLU A 591 -9.36 19.75 -26.31
N GLY A 592 -9.64 19.95 -25.03
CA GLY A 592 -10.95 19.80 -24.39
C GLY A 592 -10.90 18.84 -23.20
N PHE A 593 -11.83 19.01 -22.28
CA PHE A 593 -11.96 18.11 -21.13
C PHE A 593 -12.71 16.85 -21.53
N LYS A 594 -12.04 15.70 -21.45
CA LYS A 594 -12.62 14.37 -21.55
C LYS A 594 -12.19 13.56 -20.34
N VAL A 595 -13.14 12.88 -19.69
CA VAL A 595 -12.89 12.18 -18.42
C VAL A 595 -11.81 11.11 -18.59
N ASN A 596 -11.92 10.27 -19.62
CA ASN A 596 -11.00 9.16 -19.83
C ASN A 596 -9.57 9.64 -20.08
N ALA A 597 -9.38 10.61 -20.98
CA ALA A 597 -8.06 11.17 -21.30
C ALA A 597 -7.43 11.84 -20.07
N TYR A 598 -8.23 12.54 -19.26
CA TYR A 598 -7.77 13.15 -18.00
C TYR A 598 -7.29 12.11 -16.99
N LEU A 599 -8.08 11.05 -16.72
CA LEU A 599 -7.73 10.03 -15.75
C LEU A 599 -6.50 9.23 -16.18
N GLU A 600 -6.42 8.86 -17.45
CA GLU A 600 -5.29 8.12 -18.02
C GLU A 600 -3.98 8.91 -17.89
N THR A 601 -4.02 10.20 -18.23
CA THR A 601 -2.86 11.10 -18.13
C THR A 601 -2.43 11.30 -16.69
N ARG A 602 -3.39 11.51 -15.78
CA ARG A 602 -3.11 11.66 -14.35
C ARG A 602 -2.40 10.44 -13.78
N ALA A 603 -2.84 9.24 -14.15
CA ALA A 603 -2.24 8.00 -13.71
C ALA A 603 -0.84 7.78 -14.30
N LYS A 604 -0.64 8.05 -15.61
CA LYS A 604 0.68 7.97 -16.26
C LYS A 604 1.67 8.94 -15.62
N ALA A 605 1.30 10.20 -15.46
CA ALA A 605 2.14 11.23 -14.84
C ALA A 605 2.46 10.93 -13.36
N ALA A 606 1.56 10.26 -12.63
CA ALA A 606 1.83 9.85 -11.24
C ALA A 606 2.83 8.69 -11.14
N LEU A 607 3.03 7.94 -12.22
CA LEU A 607 3.93 6.79 -12.30
C LEU A 607 5.27 7.10 -12.96
N GLU A 608 5.38 8.22 -13.66
CA GLU A 608 6.65 8.70 -14.18
C GLU A 608 7.60 9.04 -13.03
N GLU A 609 8.70 8.30 -12.96
CA GLU A 609 9.80 8.65 -12.06
C GLU A 609 10.40 9.97 -12.52
N VAL A 610 10.23 11.01 -11.73
CA VAL A 610 10.89 12.29 -11.99
C VAL A 610 12.38 12.09 -11.80
N ASN A 611 13.08 11.86 -12.90
CA ASN A 611 14.52 11.67 -12.93
C ASN A 611 15.20 13.04 -12.79
N LEU A 612 15.28 13.55 -11.56
CA LEU A 612 15.92 14.83 -11.20
C LEU A 612 17.45 14.78 -11.28
N LYS A 613 18.04 13.83 -12.02
CA LYS A 613 19.48 13.85 -12.24
C LYS A 613 19.79 14.99 -13.23
N PRO A 614 20.76 15.87 -12.93
CA PRO A 614 21.15 16.90 -13.86
C PRO A 614 21.59 16.25 -15.18
N GLN A 615 20.87 16.54 -16.26
CA GLN A 615 21.30 16.17 -17.60
C GLN A 615 22.65 16.84 -17.86
N LYS A 616 23.65 16.04 -18.25
CA LYS A 616 24.93 16.56 -18.74
C LYS A 616 24.72 17.19 -20.11
N LYS A 617 25.11 18.47 -20.23
CA LYS A 617 25.21 19.39 -21.42
C LYS A 617 23.90 20.17 -21.68
N GLU A 618 23.89 21.47 -21.97
CA GLU A 618 24.86 22.41 -22.58
C GLU A 618 24.97 23.75 -21.82
N LYS A 619 26.00 24.54 -22.16
CA LYS A 619 26.25 25.88 -21.62
C LYS A 619 25.13 26.85 -22.02
N GLU A 620 24.19 27.12 -21.12
CA GLU A 620 23.37 28.33 -21.19
C GLU A 620 23.43 29.06 -19.85
N THR A 621 23.88 30.31 -19.94
CA THR A 621 24.12 31.24 -18.85
C THR A 621 22.81 31.64 -18.20
N GLY A 622 22.55 31.10 -17.02
CA GLY A 622 21.39 31.46 -16.20
C GLY A 622 21.33 30.69 -14.89
N HIS A 623 22.48 30.53 -14.21
CA HIS A 623 22.54 29.87 -12.91
C HIS A 623 22.44 30.91 -11.79
N TYR A 624 21.36 30.86 -10.99
CA TYR A 624 21.34 31.53 -9.70
C TYR A 624 22.35 30.83 -8.79
N THR A 625 23.44 31.53 -8.46
CA THR A 625 24.49 31.01 -7.58
C THR A 625 24.44 31.65 -6.20
N PRO A 626 24.77 30.90 -5.13
CA PRO A 626 24.83 31.38 -3.75
C PRO A 626 25.80 32.54 -3.46
N SER A 627 26.52 33.05 -4.46
CA SER A 627 27.61 34.01 -4.29
C SER A 627 27.77 34.88 -5.54
N ASP A 628 28.30 36.09 -5.34
CA ASP A 628 28.67 37.08 -6.36
C ASP A 628 29.68 36.52 -7.40
N HIS A 629 30.36 35.40 -7.09
CA HIS A 629 31.33 34.72 -7.95
C HIS A 629 31.06 33.20 -8.11
N PRO A 630 30.15 32.79 -9.02
CA PRO A 630 29.76 31.38 -9.27
C PRO A 630 30.92 30.41 -9.55
N GLU A 631 31.90 30.87 -10.33
CA GLU A 631 33.03 30.06 -10.78
C GLU A 631 34.02 29.77 -9.65
N LEU A 632 34.28 30.76 -8.79
CA LEU A 632 35.15 30.59 -7.62
C LEU A 632 34.53 29.63 -6.60
N TYR A 633 33.22 29.75 -6.35
CA TYR A 633 32.50 28.82 -5.49
C TYR A 633 32.58 27.38 -6.00
N THR A 634 32.48 27.18 -7.32
CA THR A 634 32.60 25.86 -7.95
C THR A 634 33.99 25.25 -7.77
N ARG A 635 35.06 26.05 -7.92
CA ARG A 635 36.45 25.60 -7.66
C ARG A 635 36.69 25.27 -6.19
N LEU A 636 36.17 26.07 -5.28
CA LEU A 636 36.24 25.82 -3.83
C LEU A 636 35.50 24.54 -3.43
N LYS A 637 34.37 24.26 -4.09
CA LYS A 637 33.60 23.02 -3.90
C LYS A 637 34.36 21.79 -4.41
N GLN A 638 34.96 21.87 -5.60
CA GLN A 638 35.79 20.79 -6.13
C GLN A 638 36.96 20.47 -5.19
N TYR A 639 37.66 21.49 -4.72
CA TYR A 639 38.73 21.35 -3.73
C TYR A 639 38.23 20.71 -2.43
N ARG A 640 37.05 21.10 -1.94
CA ARG A 640 36.43 20.48 -0.75
C ARG A 640 36.12 19.01 -0.96
N ASP A 641 35.55 18.66 -2.11
CA ASP A 641 35.15 17.29 -2.43
C ASP A 641 36.39 16.40 -2.59
N GLU A 642 37.46 16.88 -3.23
CA GLU A 642 38.76 16.20 -3.35
C GLU A 642 39.41 15.96 -1.98
N LYS A 643 39.51 17.00 -1.13
CA LYS A 643 40.08 16.88 0.21
C LYS A 643 39.23 16.04 1.17
N ALA A 644 37.91 16.01 0.98
CA ALA A 644 37.01 15.14 1.74
C ALA A 644 37.26 13.66 1.42
N ILE A 645 37.51 13.34 0.14
CA ILE A 645 37.85 11.98 -0.31
C ILE A 645 39.27 11.60 0.16
N GLU A 646 40.25 12.48 -0.01
CA GLU A 646 41.65 12.24 0.36
C GLU A 646 41.83 11.93 1.86
N HIS A 647 41.06 12.61 2.71
CA HIS A 647 41.16 12.47 4.16
C HIS A 647 40.08 11.58 4.79
N ASP A 648 39.16 11.01 4.01
CA ASP A 648 37.99 10.25 4.47
C ASP A 648 37.19 10.99 5.57
N LEU A 649 36.99 12.30 5.37
CA LEU A 649 36.29 13.17 6.32
C LEU A 649 35.01 13.74 5.72
N PRO A 650 33.96 13.98 6.54
CA PRO A 650 32.76 14.65 6.07
C PRO A 650 33.06 16.06 5.51
N HIS A 651 32.45 16.41 4.37
CA HIS A 651 32.66 17.67 3.64
C HIS A 651 32.62 18.94 4.52
N TYR A 652 31.71 19.01 5.50
CA TYR A 652 31.62 20.15 6.42
C TYR A 652 32.82 20.28 7.37
N MET A 653 33.54 19.19 7.65
CA MET A 653 34.76 19.21 8.47
C MET A 653 35.95 19.77 7.70
N ILE A 654 35.97 19.61 6.38
CA ILE A 654 36.95 20.24 5.49
C ILE A 654 36.62 21.74 5.39
N LEU A 655 35.56 22.09 4.68
CA LEU A 655 35.10 23.47 4.46
C LEU A 655 33.58 23.56 4.64
N PRO A 656 33.10 24.22 5.72
CA PRO A 656 31.68 24.48 5.90
C PRO A 656 31.11 25.32 4.75
N LEU A 657 29.85 25.08 4.34
CA LEU A 657 29.20 25.83 3.26
C LEU A 657 29.28 27.36 3.45
N LYS A 658 28.98 27.86 4.66
CA LYS A 658 29.06 29.29 5.00
C LYS A 658 30.45 29.89 4.84
N THR A 659 31.49 29.11 5.12
CA THR A 659 32.88 29.53 4.95
C THR A 659 33.22 29.63 3.47
N MET A 660 32.73 28.70 2.63
CA MET A 660 32.92 28.78 1.17
C MET A 660 32.18 29.96 0.53
N GLU A 661 30.99 30.29 1.02
CA GLU A 661 30.26 31.49 0.58
C GLU A 661 31.00 32.77 0.98
N GLU A 662 31.45 32.86 2.23
CA GLU A 662 32.22 34.00 2.71
C GLU A 662 33.56 34.15 1.97
N LEU A 663 34.20 33.03 1.58
CA LEU A 663 35.39 33.02 0.73
C LEU A 663 35.09 33.50 -0.70
N ALA A 664 34.02 33.00 -1.30
CA ALA A 664 33.64 33.36 -2.67
C ALA A 664 33.21 34.83 -2.79
N SER A 665 32.50 35.37 -1.78
CA SER A 665 32.06 36.77 -1.78
C SER A 665 33.14 37.77 -1.33
N ARG A 666 34.07 37.42 -0.42
CA ARG A 666 35.09 38.37 0.08
C ARG A 666 36.45 38.30 -0.62
N GLN A 667 36.73 37.25 -1.39
CA GLN A 667 37.98 37.04 -2.14
C GLN A 667 39.26 37.46 -1.41
N PRO A 668 39.58 36.88 -0.24
CA PRO A 668 40.80 37.21 0.50
C PRO A 668 42.05 36.85 -0.33
N ARG A 669 42.89 37.84 -0.65
CA ARG A 669 44.14 37.65 -1.43
C ARG A 669 45.39 37.46 -0.59
N ASN A 670 45.26 37.52 0.73
CA ASN A 670 46.39 37.33 1.65
C ASN A 670 45.98 36.60 2.93
N MET A 671 46.96 36.02 3.63
CA MET A 671 46.71 35.22 4.83
C MET A 671 46.04 36.03 5.97
N ALA A 672 46.27 37.35 6.01
CA ALA A 672 45.68 38.25 7.00
C ALA A 672 44.16 38.45 6.78
N SER A 673 43.71 38.53 5.53
CA SER A 673 42.29 38.62 5.17
C SER A 673 41.60 37.25 5.26
N LEU A 674 42.29 36.17 4.90
CA LEU A 674 41.77 34.79 5.02
C LEU A 674 41.46 34.43 6.48
N LYS A 675 42.32 34.86 7.43
CA LYS A 675 42.13 34.64 8.86
C LYS A 675 40.89 35.32 9.45
N LYS A 676 40.35 36.36 8.79
CA LYS A 676 39.16 37.09 9.24
C LYS A 676 37.85 36.38 8.88
N ILE A 677 37.88 35.32 8.09
CA ILE A 677 36.69 34.56 7.66
C ILE A 677 36.24 33.60 8.75
N LYS A 678 34.93 33.58 9.05
CA LYS A 678 34.38 32.73 10.11
C LYS A 678 34.39 31.26 9.67
N GLY A 679 34.95 30.38 10.51
CA GLY A 679 35.06 28.95 10.26
C GLY A 679 36.46 28.45 9.83
N LEU A 680 37.40 29.36 9.57
CA LEU A 680 38.83 29.05 9.35
C LEU A 680 39.65 29.30 10.62
N GLY A 681 39.66 28.30 11.52
CA GLY A 681 40.50 28.34 12.72
C GLY A 681 42.00 28.19 12.41
N LYS A 682 42.87 28.54 13.38
CA LYS A 682 44.34 28.54 13.23
C LYS A 682 44.91 27.24 12.62
N LYS A 683 44.38 26.09 13.05
CA LYS A 683 44.79 24.76 12.55
C LYS A 683 44.37 24.49 11.09
N LYS A 684 43.21 25.01 10.64
CA LYS A 684 42.74 24.86 9.26
C LYS A 684 43.50 25.79 8.30
N LEU A 685 43.85 26.98 8.76
CA LEU A 685 44.70 27.91 8.01
C LEU A 685 46.10 27.35 7.77
N GLU A 686 46.68 26.67 8.77
CA GLU A 686 47.99 25.98 8.63
C GLU A 686 47.94 24.79 7.66
N GLN A 687 46.79 24.13 7.53
CA GLN A 687 46.66 22.92 6.70
C GLN A 687 46.20 23.20 5.27
N MET A 688 45.42 24.26 5.05
CA MET A 688 44.70 24.48 3.78
C MET A 688 44.74 25.95 3.33
N GLY A 689 45.42 26.84 4.06
CA GLY A 689 45.39 28.27 3.80
C GLY A 689 46.14 28.68 2.52
N GLU A 690 47.24 28.00 2.19
CA GLU A 690 48.00 28.26 0.95
C GLU A 690 47.22 27.80 -0.28
N ASP A 691 46.71 26.56 -0.28
CA ASP A 691 45.87 26.01 -1.35
C ASP A 691 44.63 26.87 -1.62
N LEU A 692 43.96 27.37 -0.57
CA LEU A 692 42.80 28.25 -0.70
C LEU A 692 43.17 29.61 -1.29
N LEU A 693 44.31 30.20 -0.90
CA LEU A 693 44.80 31.45 -1.49
C LEU A 693 45.22 31.25 -2.94
N GLU A 694 45.79 30.11 -3.30
CA GLU A 694 46.13 29.79 -4.68
C GLU A 694 44.87 29.71 -5.56
N ILE A 695 43.83 29.01 -5.09
CA ILE A 695 42.54 28.90 -5.81
C ILE A 695 41.88 30.29 -6.00
N ILE A 696 41.95 31.15 -4.98
CA ILE A 696 41.34 32.49 -4.99
C ILE A 696 42.18 33.48 -5.82
N ASN A 697 43.52 33.43 -5.73
CA ASN A 697 44.40 34.33 -6.48
C ASN A 697 44.47 33.95 -7.97
N ASN A 698 44.30 32.67 -8.31
CA ASN A 698 44.17 32.20 -9.69
C ASN A 698 42.76 32.41 -10.27
N PHE A 699 41.87 33.08 -9.54
CA PHE A 699 40.56 33.53 -10.01
C PHE A 699 40.62 35.05 -10.27
N ALA A 700 40.64 35.45 -11.54
CA ALA A 700 40.65 36.86 -11.95
C ALA A 700 39.25 37.30 -12.41
N PRO A 701 38.48 38.05 -11.61
CA PRO A 701 37.32 38.76 -12.13
C PRO A 701 37.80 39.98 -12.92
N GLY A 702 37.25 40.16 -14.13
CA GLY A 702 37.36 41.43 -14.86
C GLY A 702 36.78 42.58 -14.03
N ASP A 703 37.49 43.71 -14.06
CA ASP A 703 37.22 45.02 -13.43
C ASP A 703 37.70 45.28 -11.98
N ALA A 704 38.97 45.76 -11.93
CA ALA A 704 39.60 46.80 -11.08
C ALA A 704 40.11 46.49 -9.63
N PRO A 705 41.11 47.24 -9.08
CA PRO A 705 42.31 47.89 -9.64
C PRO A 705 43.64 47.25 -9.13
N ALA A 706 44.78 47.81 -9.55
CA ALA A 706 46.14 47.30 -9.34
C ALA A 706 46.61 47.25 -7.86
N PRO A 707 47.58 46.38 -7.51
CA PRO A 707 48.03 46.17 -6.14
C PRO A 707 48.97 47.29 -5.69
N GLY A 708 48.51 48.09 -4.74
CA GLY A 708 49.36 49.05 -4.02
C GLY A 708 48.70 50.39 -3.82
N GLU A 709 47.70 50.48 -2.95
CA GLU A 709 47.38 51.69 -2.19
C GLU A 709 46.44 51.33 -1.03
N SER A 710 46.85 51.74 0.16
CA SER A 710 46.08 51.61 1.39
C SER A 710 44.84 52.50 1.33
N ALA A 711 43.66 51.91 1.17
CA ALA A 711 42.41 52.60 1.47
C ALA A 711 42.20 52.62 2.99
N ALA A 712 42.22 53.82 3.55
CA ALA A 712 42.07 54.14 4.96
C ALA A 712 40.75 53.62 5.56
N PHE A 713 40.83 53.18 6.82
CA PHE A 713 39.67 52.96 7.69
C PHE A 713 39.20 54.31 8.26
N PRO A 714 37.88 54.58 8.37
CA PRO A 714 37.41 55.65 9.25
C PRO A 714 37.62 55.23 10.70
N GLU A 715 38.28 56.08 11.46
CA GLU A 715 38.44 56.01 12.91
C GLU A 715 37.09 56.17 13.62
N GLY A 716 36.93 55.45 14.74
CA GLY A 716 35.75 55.50 15.59
C GLY A 716 35.91 54.63 16.84
N GLU A 717 36.74 55.11 17.76
CA GLU A 717 36.64 55.03 19.23
C GLU A 717 36.65 53.66 19.94
N THR A 718 37.87 53.31 20.37
CA THR A 718 38.33 52.97 21.74
C THR A 718 37.59 51.95 22.60
N ALA A 719 38.31 50.87 22.94
CA ALA A 719 38.73 50.63 24.33
C ALA A 719 40.01 49.77 24.34
N ALA A 720 41.14 50.44 24.58
CA ALA A 720 42.38 49.81 25.01
C ALA A 720 42.41 49.75 26.56
N GLN A 721 43.32 48.93 27.09
CA GLN A 721 43.59 48.60 28.50
C GLN A 721 42.70 47.43 28.98
N GLU A 722 43.21 46.22 29.21
CA GLU A 722 44.37 45.92 30.06
C GLU A 722 45.42 45.01 29.39
N GLU A 723 46.67 45.39 29.62
CA GLU A 723 47.91 44.69 29.31
C GLU A 723 48.21 43.53 30.27
N GLU A 724 49.03 42.62 29.76
CA GLU A 724 50.02 41.82 30.51
C GLU A 724 49.55 40.78 31.54
N LYS A 725 49.71 39.50 31.17
CA LYS A 725 50.73 38.61 31.80
C LYS A 725 50.72 37.19 31.21
N ARG A 726 51.95 36.74 30.87
CA ARG A 726 52.51 35.38 30.91
C ARG A 726 53.02 34.83 29.56
N GLU A 727 54.30 35.14 29.35
CA GLU A 727 55.41 34.22 29.10
C GLU A 727 55.13 32.84 28.47
N SER A 728 55.89 32.61 27.40
CA SER A 728 56.16 31.36 26.70
C SER A 728 56.70 30.21 27.56
N LYS A 729 56.21 28.98 27.34
CA LYS A 729 56.97 27.68 27.38
C LYS A 729 56.13 26.53 26.78
N PRO A 730 56.71 25.36 26.40
CA PRO A 730 56.84 24.92 25.00
C PRO A 730 55.79 23.88 24.52
N LYS A 731 55.79 23.65 23.19
CA LYS A 731 55.05 22.58 22.47
C LYS A 731 55.16 21.22 23.19
N LYS A 732 54.03 20.60 23.53
CA LYS A 732 53.91 19.16 23.84
C LYS A 732 53.14 18.47 22.74
N GLU A 733 53.66 17.33 22.30
CA GLU A 733 53.08 16.41 21.33
C GLU A 733 51.62 16.07 21.70
N LYS A 734 50.73 16.02 20.69
CA LYS A 734 49.30 15.76 20.88
C LYS A 734 49.09 14.30 21.29
N LYS A 735 49.09 14.01 22.60
CA LYS A 735 48.57 12.75 23.14
C LYS A 735 47.08 12.59 22.80
N ASP A 736 46.65 11.36 22.53
CA ASP A 736 45.25 10.98 22.34
C ASP A 736 44.39 11.55 23.47
N THR A 737 43.28 12.19 23.12
CA THR A 737 42.38 12.82 24.09
C THR A 737 41.81 11.80 25.07
N LYS A 738 41.67 10.52 24.68
CA LYS A 738 41.24 9.46 25.59
C LYS A 738 42.33 9.13 26.60
N GLN A 739 43.58 9.05 26.14
CA GLN A 739 44.74 8.73 26.98
C GLN A 739 45.01 9.79 28.04
N GLN A 740 44.78 11.06 27.73
CA GLN A 740 44.86 12.15 28.72
C GLN A 740 43.80 12.04 29.83
N SER A 741 42.57 11.61 29.51
CA SER A 741 41.54 11.35 30.53
C SER A 741 41.91 10.17 31.41
N PHE A 742 42.52 9.14 30.82
CA PHE A 742 42.96 7.94 31.52
C PHE A 742 44.16 8.20 32.44
N GLU A 743 45.18 8.94 31.98
CA GLU A 743 46.34 9.35 32.79
C GLU A 743 45.90 10.11 34.05
N LEU A 744 45.01 11.11 33.89
CA LEU A 744 44.49 11.89 35.02
C LEU A 744 43.64 11.06 35.99
N PHE A 745 42.95 10.03 35.49
CA PHE A 745 42.18 9.11 36.33
C PHE A 745 43.11 8.13 37.09
N GLN A 746 44.20 7.67 36.47
CA GLN A 746 45.22 6.85 37.14
C GLN A 746 45.95 7.61 38.26
N GLU A 747 46.13 8.93 38.11
CA GLU A 747 46.65 9.82 39.16
C GLU A 747 45.73 9.96 40.38
N GLY A 748 44.55 9.34 40.38
CA GLY A 748 43.62 9.29 41.53
C GLY A 748 42.53 10.36 41.52
N LYS A 749 42.41 11.15 40.46
CA LYS A 749 41.32 12.13 40.30
C LYS A 749 40.01 11.45 39.95
N SER A 750 38.92 11.94 40.52
CA SER A 750 37.55 11.50 40.20
C SER A 750 37.13 11.93 38.79
N ILE A 751 36.09 11.31 38.24
CA ILE A 751 35.57 11.62 36.89
C ILE A 751 35.16 13.09 36.76
N GLN A 752 34.59 13.67 37.82
CA GLN A 752 34.21 15.09 37.86
C GLN A 752 35.44 16.00 37.86
N GLU A 753 36.46 15.68 38.67
CA GLU A 753 37.71 16.45 38.69
C GLU A 753 38.47 16.35 37.36
N VAL A 754 38.45 15.19 36.68
CA VAL A 754 39.02 15.04 35.34
C VAL A 754 38.24 15.86 34.31
N ALA A 755 36.91 15.94 34.43
CA ALA A 755 36.05 16.74 33.56
C ALA A 755 36.33 18.25 33.74
N GLU A 756 36.40 18.72 34.98
CA GLU A 756 36.74 20.12 35.31
C GLU A 756 38.17 20.48 34.89
N PHE A 757 39.14 19.63 35.21
CA PHE A 757 40.56 19.86 34.88
C PHE A 757 40.78 19.92 33.36
N ARG A 758 39.95 19.25 32.58
CA ARG A 758 40.05 19.22 31.11
C ARG A 758 39.05 20.12 30.38
N GLY A 759 38.13 20.77 31.10
CA GLY A 759 37.04 21.55 30.50
C GLY A 759 36.12 20.71 29.60
N LEU A 760 35.90 19.43 29.96
CA LEU A 760 35.03 18.50 29.23
C LEU A 760 33.74 18.25 30.01
N ALA A 761 32.67 17.86 29.32
CA ALA A 761 31.47 17.35 29.99
C ALA A 761 31.77 15.99 30.66
N THR A 762 31.20 15.75 31.84
CA THR A 762 31.37 14.49 32.61
C THR A 762 31.08 13.25 31.76
N GLY A 763 29.99 13.25 30.98
CA GLY A 763 29.63 12.15 30.07
C GLY A 763 30.65 11.88 28.96
N THR A 764 31.47 12.87 28.58
CA THR A 764 32.58 12.68 27.63
C THR A 764 33.76 11.96 28.29
N VAL A 765 34.08 12.29 29.55
CA VAL A 765 35.12 11.62 30.34
C VAL A 765 34.71 10.18 30.65
N GLU A 766 33.46 9.96 31.03
CA GLU A 766 32.87 8.63 31.18
C GLU A 766 33.06 7.76 29.93
N THR A 767 32.73 8.31 28.76
CA THR A 767 32.91 7.61 27.48
C THR A 767 34.39 7.33 27.16
N HIS A 768 35.30 8.22 27.55
CA HIS A 768 36.74 7.98 27.40
C HIS A 768 37.21 6.81 28.26
N LEU A 769 36.82 6.77 29.54
CA LEU A 769 37.23 5.74 30.50
C LEU A 769 36.65 4.37 30.17
N LEU A 770 35.42 4.29 29.63
CA LEU A 770 34.82 3.01 29.21
C LEU A 770 35.66 2.22 28.21
N ASN A 771 36.41 2.90 27.32
CA ASN A 771 37.30 2.20 26.38
C ASN A 771 38.46 1.46 27.09
N TYR A 772 38.88 1.95 28.25
CA TYR A 772 39.95 1.33 29.04
C TYR A 772 39.43 0.26 30.02
N VAL A 773 38.10 0.20 30.22
CA VAL A 773 37.46 -0.94 30.90
C VAL A 773 37.44 -2.15 29.98
N SER A 774 37.12 -1.97 28.69
CA SER A 774 37.15 -3.05 27.70
C SER A 774 38.55 -3.60 27.41
N THR A 775 39.62 -2.82 27.65
CA THR A 775 41.00 -3.30 27.50
C THR A 775 41.58 -3.88 28.80
N GLY A 776 40.83 -3.88 29.91
CA GLY A 776 41.28 -4.35 31.22
C GLY A 776 42.23 -3.40 31.98
N GLU A 777 42.51 -2.22 31.42
CA GLU A 777 43.41 -1.23 32.00
C GLU A 777 42.78 -0.43 33.16
N ILE A 778 41.45 -0.36 33.21
CA ILE A 778 40.69 0.14 34.37
C ILE A 778 39.89 -1.01 34.98
N ASP A 779 40.15 -1.30 36.24
CA ASP A 779 39.27 -2.13 37.04
C ASP A 779 37.92 -1.44 37.24
N ILE A 780 36.84 -2.10 36.81
CA ILE A 780 35.47 -1.60 36.91
C ILE A 780 35.07 -1.18 38.34
N ARG A 781 35.67 -1.80 39.37
CA ARG A 781 35.45 -1.49 40.79
C ARG A 781 35.92 -0.09 41.18
N ARG A 782 36.71 0.59 40.32
CA ARG A 782 37.10 1.99 40.47
C ARG A 782 36.08 2.97 39.88
N LEU A 783 35.16 2.49 39.04
CA LEU A 783 34.16 3.32 38.35
C LEU A 783 32.75 3.17 38.95
N ILE A 784 32.43 1.98 39.48
CA ILE A 784 31.11 1.68 40.03
C ILE A 784 31.23 0.99 41.40
N SER A 785 30.21 1.15 42.24
CA SER A 785 30.19 0.52 43.57
C SER A 785 30.06 -1.01 43.47
N ARG A 786 30.59 -1.72 44.47
CA ARG A 786 30.50 -3.20 44.54
C ARG A 786 29.04 -3.69 44.53
N HIS A 787 28.14 -2.98 45.22
CA HIS A 787 26.72 -3.31 45.26
C HIS A 787 26.06 -3.15 43.89
N THR A 788 26.39 -2.08 43.16
CA THR A 788 25.89 -1.83 41.80
C THR A 788 26.39 -2.88 40.81
N LEU A 789 27.67 -3.25 40.90
CA LEU A 789 28.27 -4.29 40.06
C LEU A 789 27.59 -5.66 40.26
N GLU A 790 27.43 -6.10 41.51
CA GLU A 790 26.78 -7.38 41.84
C GLU A 790 25.31 -7.40 41.37
N THR A 791 24.59 -6.27 41.48
CA THR A 791 23.20 -6.16 41.03
C THR A 791 23.06 -6.30 39.51
N ILE A 792 23.92 -5.63 38.75
CA ILE A 792 23.88 -5.67 37.28
C ILE A 792 24.36 -7.05 36.77
N LEU A 793 25.40 -7.63 37.37
CA LEU A 793 25.87 -8.98 37.01
C LEU A 793 24.83 -10.05 37.32
N GLY A 794 24.13 -9.95 38.46
CA GLY A 794 23.01 -10.85 38.78
C GLY A 794 21.90 -10.80 37.73
N TYR A 795 21.54 -9.61 37.27
CA TYR A 795 20.56 -9.44 36.19
C TYR A 795 21.01 -10.07 34.87
N TYR A 796 22.25 -9.83 34.44
CA TYR A 796 22.75 -10.39 33.19
C TYR A 796 22.94 -11.92 33.27
N GLY A 797 23.29 -12.46 34.44
CA GLY A 797 23.43 -13.90 34.66
C GLY A 797 22.11 -14.69 34.63
N GLU A 798 21.01 -14.12 35.13
CA GLU A 798 19.70 -14.81 35.16
C GLU A 798 18.92 -14.74 33.84
N LYS A 799 19.02 -13.64 33.09
CA LYS A 799 18.17 -13.39 31.91
C LYS A 799 18.86 -13.50 30.55
N GLY A 800 20.19 -13.56 30.48
CA GLY A 800 20.95 -13.76 29.23
C GLY A 800 20.79 -12.67 28.15
N SER A 801 20.14 -11.53 28.45
CA SER A 801 19.93 -10.42 27.50
C SER A 801 20.87 -9.25 27.83
N LEU A 802 21.85 -8.99 26.94
CA LEU A 802 22.79 -7.86 27.04
C LEU A 802 22.20 -6.54 26.50
N ARG A 803 20.87 -6.35 26.53
CA ARG A 803 20.24 -5.14 25.96
C ARG A 803 20.08 -4.05 27.02
N LEU A 804 20.74 -2.91 26.80
CA LEU A 804 20.75 -1.76 27.72
C LEU A 804 19.35 -1.21 28.05
N GLY A 805 18.41 -1.24 27.10
CA GLY A 805 17.05 -0.74 27.32
C GLY A 805 16.24 -1.60 28.28
N GLU A 806 16.29 -2.92 28.10
CA GLU A 806 15.60 -3.91 28.95
C GLU A 806 16.19 -3.94 30.37
N ALA A 807 17.53 -3.83 30.48
CA ALA A 807 18.23 -3.74 31.76
C ALA A 807 17.89 -2.45 32.52
N LYS A 808 17.78 -1.31 31.82
CA LYS A 808 17.41 -0.03 32.45
C LYS A 808 15.96 0.00 32.91
N GLU A 809 15.05 -0.64 32.18
CA GLU A 809 13.64 -0.76 32.56
C GLU A 809 13.44 -1.68 33.78
N ALA A 810 14.23 -2.76 33.87
CA ALA A 810 14.14 -3.71 34.99
C ALA A 810 14.83 -3.22 36.29
N LEU A 811 15.97 -2.52 36.18
CA LEU A 811 16.74 -2.03 37.33
C LEU A 811 16.33 -0.61 37.77
N GLY A 812 15.50 0.08 36.98
CA GLY A 812 14.94 1.39 37.30
C GLY A 812 16.00 2.48 37.48
N ASP A 813 15.69 3.50 38.27
CA ASP A 813 16.58 4.65 38.50
C ASP A 813 17.74 4.37 39.47
N THR A 814 17.82 3.16 40.03
CA THR A 814 18.90 2.74 40.94
C THR A 814 20.24 2.54 40.23
N VAL A 815 20.23 2.42 38.89
CA VAL A 815 21.42 2.22 38.06
C VAL A 815 21.40 3.17 36.86
N SER A 816 22.51 3.85 36.61
CA SER A 816 22.69 4.75 35.47
C SER A 816 23.02 4.02 34.17
N TYR A 817 22.75 4.65 33.02
CA TYR A 817 23.18 4.13 31.71
C TYR A 817 24.70 3.99 31.59
N PHE A 818 25.47 4.80 32.34
CA PHE A 818 26.92 4.68 32.41
C PHE A 818 27.35 3.38 33.10
N GLU A 819 26.76 3.07 34.26
CA GLU A 819 27.08 1.85 35.02
C GLU A 819 26.70 0.59 34.24
N LEU A 820 25.56 0.57 33.54
CA LEU A 820 25.17 -0.54 32.66
C LEU A 820 26.17 -0.76 31.53
N ARG A 821 26.66 0.32 30.92
CA ARG A 821 27.69 0.25 29.87
C ARG A 821 29.04 -0.18 30.42
N ALA A 822 29.41 0.25 31.63
CA ALA A 822 30.64 -0.17 32.28
C ALA A 822 30.67 -1.68 32.51
N VAL A 823 29.60 -2.26 33.08
CA VAL A 823 29.50 -3.71 33.31
C VAL A 823 29.51 -4.49 32.00
N MET A 824 28.84 -3.99 30.96
CA MET A 824 28.89 -4.61 29.63
C MET A 824 30.30 -4.63 29.05
N ARG A 825 31.05 -3.52 29.11
CA ARG A 825 32.46 -3.48 28.66
C ARG A 825 33.37 -4.38 29.48
N HIS A 826 33.07 -4.57 30.77
CA HIS A 826 33.81 -5.49 31.62
C HIS A 826 33.50 -6.96 31.28
N LEU A 827 32.25 -7.31 30.96
CA LEU A 827 31.88 -8.63 30.46
C LEU A 827 32.53 -8.92 29.09
N GLU A 828 32.57 -7.95 28.18
CA GLU A 828 33.29 -8.07 26.89
C GLU A 828 34.78 -8.42 27.11
N TYR A 829 35.41 -7.82 28.12
CA TYR A 829 36.79 -8.13 28.51
C TYR A 829 36.95 -9.53 29.14
N GLU A 830 36.06 -9.94 30.06
CA GLU A 830 36.15 -11.26 30.71
C GLU A 830 35.83 -12.42 29.76
N GLU A 831 34.98 -12.22 28.76
CA GLU A 831 34.65 -13.23 27.73
C GLU A 831 35.68 -13.29 26.58
N GLY A 832 36.67 -12.40 26.56
CA GLY A 832 37.77 -12.42 25.59
C GLY A 832 37.38 -12.04 24.16
N MET A 833 36.43 -11.10 23.98
CA MET A 833 36.01 -10.57 22.68
C MET A 833 36.79 -9.33 22.23
#